data_AF-A0A917LLN6-F1
#
_entry.id   AF-A0A917LLN6-F1
#
_cell.length_a   1.000
_cell.length_b   1.000
_cell.length_c   1.000
_cell.angle_alpha   90.00
_cell.angle_beta   90.00
_cell.angle_gamma   90.00
#
_symmetry.space_group_name_H-M   'P 1'
#
loop_
_entity.id
_entity.type
_entity.pdbx_description
1 polymer ?
#
loop_
_entity_poly.entity_id
_entity_poly.type
_entity_poly.pdbx_seq_one_letter_code
_entity_poly.pdbx_strand_id
1 'polypeptide(L)'
;MKISALRLPAALAACLAVVLTGSPGAVAAPTDLTSPTGTAPAASTTTQGPAALSPQDDELTAAEGQEALVVDVLANDGLGDPAAARLLLVDPATDEPREQLATDVGSLRVVGPGTDPAALPEGWELPEHPVLALDLSGTEGPAEIDSADIDSAEIAYVVADPSGAEARAVLTVTRTPEGDSGATADATIDDSADAARTAPSAPAATPTARPTTAEPTAAATADPTAEPTAAATADPTAEPTAAATADPTPEPTAAATADPTADPTATPGAEPTAAPSARPAEDVSGRAAAADVAIPADVRAALDAAAARDDRTGAATADPRPWNGGWEWPHENGVVLWSQAHGAHYLHLRGAIGREWTADGGLAAFGWPVTDEICGMAGGGCRQGFARTRTVYWSPATGAHTVNTSSPVGRKWAGALYERGSHGYPVTDEICGMAGGGCRQGFATGRTIYWSSATDAHTVRIAGPIGAKWAGALYERGSHGYPVTDEICGMAGGGCRQGFARTRTIYWSSGTGAHTVNISSPVGRKWAGAQYERGSHGYPVTDEICGMAGGGCRQGFARTRTIYWSSATGARTVNTAGAIGRTWASASYERGAYGYPTTDEVGEGTPTAHQKFRNGLMAWTASGGVKSYLFRGECQNLNNGRSVQPTHNAARVSLTIAEGYGQSASTFINCVRIGGSYVEEWRTSSRVGASGFKKPGVPSGHTQYLYSPQGSYSVTESFGVYNPGTALSYRQLNPSSRWGGRLGTLYNKYFESTGYTWPDENMWYFAQSGDYRLGVVINYNRPPDSSIVQGNGFAIFLHANKVPTAGCISLHEHEVARYMRTARPGDRIIMGVRADLFR
;
A
#
# COMPACT_ATOMS: atom_id res chain seq x y z
N MET A 1 67.02 5.86 1.99
CA MET A 1 67.76 4.81 2.73
C MET A 1 66.73 3.88 3.35
N LYS A 2 66.71 2.62 2.88
CA LYS A 2 66.00 1.41 3.35
C LYS A 2 64.54 1.48 3.85
N ILE A 3 63.66 0.96 2.99
CA ILE A 3 62.45 0.20 3.36
C ILE A 3 62.85 -1.26 3.65
N SER A 4 62.23 -1.86 4.67
CA SER A 4 61.90 -3.29 4.86
C SER A 4 60.70 -3.30 5.84
N ALA A 5 59.60 -4.04 5.71
CA ALA A 5 59.18 -5.09 4.78
C ALA A 5 57.67 -5.40 4.97
N LEU A 6 57.03 -5.91 3.89
CA LEU A 6 55.95 -6.93 3.81
C LEU A 6 54.57 -6.66 4.47
N ARG A 7 53.40 -7.07 3.94
CA ARG A 7 52.90 -7.57 2.64
C ARG A 7 51.36 -7.70 2.82
N LEU A 8 50.52 -7.16 1.92
CA LEU A 8 49.12 -7.58 1.74
C LEU A 8 49.02 -8.39 0.43
N PRO A 9 48.26 -9.49 0.36
CA PRO A 9 48.01 -10.21 -0.88
C PRO A 9 46.96 -9.50 -1.75
N ALA A 10 47.22 -9.58 -3.05
CA ALA A 10 46.54 -8.90 -4.14
C ALA A 10 45.27 -9.63 -4.59
N ALA A 11 44.21 -8.85 -4.86
CA ALA A 11 43.39 -8.96 -6.07
C ALA A 11 42.23 -7.93 -6.01
N LEU A 12 42.56 -6.64 -6.20
CA LEU A 12 41.62 -5.62 -6.67
C LEU A 12 42.41 -4.56 -7.44
N ALA A 13 42.56 -4.84 -8.74
CA ALA A 13 43.04 -3.96 -9.80
C ALA A 13 42.25 -4.42 -11.04
N ALA A 14 41.66 -3.59 -11.90
CA ALA A 14 41.65 -2.15 -12.09
C ALA A 14 40.35 -1.81 -12.87
N CYS A 15 39.62 -0.78 -12.46
CA CYS A 15 39.40 0.49 -13.18
C CYS A 15 38.85 0.44 -14.62
N LEU A 16 37.61 0.94 -14.74
CA LEU A 16 37.07 1.90 -15.71
C LEU A 16 38.10 2.59 -16.65
N ALA A 17 37.86 2.53 -17.96
CA ALA A 17 38.33 3.53 -18.93
C ALA A 17 37.55 3.49 -20.29
N VAL A 18 36.87 4.63 -20.55
CA VAL A 18 36.71 5.35 -21.83
C VAL A 18 35.67 4.91 -22.88
N VAL A 19 34.94 5.93 -23.36
CA VAL A 19 33.85 6.00 -24.34
C VAL A 19 34.38 6.59 -25.67
N LEU A 20 33.76 6.15 -26.79
CA LEU A 20 33.83 6.61 -28.20
C LEU A 20 34.97 6.09 -29.10
N THR A 21 34.63 5.26 -30.10
CA THR A 21 34.64 5.60 -31.56
C THR A 21 34.38 4.36 -32.46
N GLY A 22 33.46 4.52 -33.43
CA GLY A 22 33.48 4.03 -34.83
C GLY A 22 33.78 2.55 -35.20
N SER A 23 32.80 1.89 -35.80
CA SER A 23 32.85 0.65 -36.64
C SER A 23 33.83 0.72 -37.83
N PRO A 24 33.93 -0.29 -38.74
CA PRO A 24 33.85 -1.76 -38.65
C PRO A 24 35.08 -2.46 -39.33
N GLY A 25 35.22 -3.78 -39.21
CA GLY A 25 36.21 -4.51 -40.03
C GLY A 25 36.25 -6.02 -39.78
N ALA A 26 35.79 -6.78 -40.76
CA ALA A 26 35.68 -8.23 -40.78
C ALA A 26 37.02 -8.97 -41.01
N VAL A 27 36.94 -10.30 -40.86
CA VAL A 27 37.61 -11.36 -41.65
C VAL A 27 38.61 -12.27 -40.90
N ALA A 28 38.30 -13.57 -41.03
CA ALA A 28 39.16 -14.77 -41.08
C ALA A 28 39.57 -15.49 -39.78
N ALA A 29 38.92 -16.66 -39.59
CA ALA A 29 39.56 -17.91 -39.18
C ALA A 29 40.54 -18.40 -40.28
N PRO A 30 41.50 -19.31 -40.00
CA PRO A 30 41.14 -20.75 -39.98
C PRO A 30 41.99 -21.68 -39.06
N THR A 31 41.42 -22.86 -38.75
CA THR A 31 41.99 -24.24 -38.65
C THR A 31 43.32 -24.49 -37.89
N ASP A 32 43.57 -25.56 -37.13
CA ASP A 32 42.92 -26.87 -36.98
C ASP A 32 43.53 -27.64 -35.77
N LEU A 33 42.76 -28.62 -35.28
CA LEU A 33 43.13 -29.92 -34.67
C LEU A 33 44.09 -30.01 -33.47
N THR A 34 43.55 -30.50 -32.34
CA THR A 34 43.80 -31.90 -31.87
C THR A 34 42.96 -32.23 -30.62
N SER A 35 42.15 -33.29 -30.71
CA SER A 35 41.57 -34.05 -29.60
C SER A 35 42.33 -35.39 -29.46
N PRO A 36 42.34 -36.08 -28.30
CA PRO A 36 41.21 -36.97 -28.02
C PRO A 36 40.83 -37.20 -26.52
N THR A 37 39.53 -37.50 -26.36
CA THR A 37 38.88 -38.49 -25.46
C THR A 37 38.86 -38.32 -23.93
N GLY A 38 37.63 -38.26 -23.37
CA GLY A 38 37.37 -38.58 -21.96
C GLY A 38 35.98 -38.17 -21.42
N THR A 39 34.92 -38.87 -21.84
CA THR A 39 33.71 -39.25 -21.08
C THR A 39 32.93 -38.18 -20.26
N ALA A 40 31.73 -37.84 -20.74
CA ALA A 40 30.75 -36.95 -20.11
C ALA A 40 29.89 -37.62 -19.02
N PRO A 41 29.50 -36.91 -17.94
CA PRO A 41 28.37 -37.27 -17.10
C PRO A 41 27.08 -36.59 -17.58
N ALA A 42 25.98 -37.33 -17.48
CA ALA A 42 24.65 -36.99 -17.96
C ALA A 42 24.07 -35.72 -17.30
N ALA A 43 23.64 -34.77 -18.13
CA ALA A 43 22.80 -33.66 -17.73
C ALA A 43 21.38 -34.18 -17.42
N SER A 44 20.97 -34.07 -16.16
CA SER A 44 19.57 -34.18 -15.76
C SER A 44 18.84 -32.91 -16.18
N THR A 45 18.25 -32.95 -17.37
CA THR A 45 17.22 -32.03 -17.84
C THR A 45 16.06 -32.01 -16.86
N THR A 46 15.85 -30.88 -16.21
CA THR A 46 14.56 -30.58 -15.57
C THR A 46 13.66 -30.05 -16.67
N THR A 47 12.73 -30.87 -17.15
CA THR A 47 11.68 -30.42 -18.06
C THR A 47 10.75 -29.49 -17.29
N GLN A 48 10.99 -28.17 -17.39
CA GLN A 48 9.92 -27.20 -17.20
C GLN A 48 8.90 -27.46 -18.31
N GLY A 49 7.65 -27.73 -17.95
CA GLY A 49 6.55 -27.63 -18.92
C GLY A 49 6.49 -26.19 -19.46
N PRO A 50 5.99 -25.98 -20.69
CA PRO A 50 5.91 -24.66 -21.28
C PRO A 50 5.17 -23.72 -20.32
N ALA A 51 5.75 -22.56 -20.06
CA ALA A 51 5.06 -21.48 -19.36
C ALA A 51 3.79 -21.13 -20.16
N ALA A 52 2.68 -20.86 -19.47
CA ALA A 52 1.46 -20.42 -20.13
C ALA A 52 1.72 -19.08 -20.84
N LEU A 53 1.54 -19.06 -22.16
CA LEU A 53 1.55 -17.84 -22.97
C LEU A 53 0.38 -16.95 -22.51
N SER A 54 0.66 -15.68 -22.21
CA SER A 54 -0.33 -14.67 -21.81
C SER A 54 0.08 -13.37 -22.48
N PRO A 55 -0.66 -12.88 -23.49
CA PRO A 55 -0.36 -11.63 -24.18
C PRO A 55 -0.41 -10.46 -23.19
N GLN A 56 0.60 -9.57 -23.20
CA GLN A 56 0.56 -8.30 -22.45
C GLN A 56 0.60 -7.07 -23.38
N ASP A 57 0.01 -5.97 -22.92
CA ASP A 57 -0.09 -4.72 -23.65
C ASP A 57 1.25 -3.95 -23.68
N ASP A 58 1.75 -3.60 -24.88
CA ASP A 58 2.65 -2.47 -25.11
C ASP A 58 2.14 -1.64 -26.31
N GLU A 59 1.86 -0.36 -26.08
CA GLU A 59 1.41 0.60 -27.10
C GLU A 59 2.64 1.22 -27.80
N LEU A 60 2.85 0.91 -29.09
CA LEU A 60 3.82 1.62 -29.94
C LEU A 60 3.10 2.73 -30.70
N THR A 61 3.52 3.97 -30.48
CA THR A 61 2.99 5.16 -31.15
C THR A 61 3.43 5.19 -32.61
N ALA A 62 2.49 5.43 -33.53
CA ALA A 62 2.78 5.68 -34.93
C ALA A 62 3.58 6.99 -35.10
N ALA A 63 4.54 6.99 -36.04
CA ALA A 63 5.23 8.21 -36.44
C ALA A 63 4.25 9.23 -37.07
N GLU A 64 4.48 10.52 -36.83
CA GLU A 64 3.62 11.61 -37.32
C GLU A 64 3.38 11.50 -38.85
N GLY A 65 2.12 11.26 -39.24
CA GLY A 65 1.63 11.48 -40.61
C GLY A 65 1.37 10.26 -41.51
N GLN A 66 1.23 9.03 -41.00
CA GLN A 66 0.88 7.85 -41.84
C GLN A 66 -0.39 7.09 -41.39
N GLU A 67 -1.16 6.61 -42.37
CA GLU A 67 -2.43 5.85 -42.25
C GLU A 67 -2.21 4.35 -41.93
N ALA A 68 -1.32 4.01 -40.99
CA ALA A 68 -1.09 2.61 -40.59
C ALA A 68 -0.68 2.47 -39.11
N LEU A 69 -1.18 1.43 -38.44
CA LEU A 69 -0.93 1.12 -37.02
C LEU A 69 -0.16 -0.21 -36.89
N VAL A 70 0.84 -0.27 -36.01
CA VAL A 70 1.56 -1.50 -35.66
C VAL A 70 1.21 -1.89 -34.24
N VAL A 71 0.83 -3.14 -34.03
CA VAL A 71 0.58 -3.72 -32.71
C VAL A 71 1.57 -4.86 -32.51
N ASP A 72 2.47 -4.69 -31.54
CA ASP A 72 3.36 -5.73 -31.08
C ASP A 72 2.66 -6.56 -30.01
N VAL A 73 2.20 -7.75 -30.38
CA VAL A 73 1.45 -8.66 -29.49
C VAL A 73 2.34 -9.70 -28.82
N LEU A 74 3.67 -9.62 -29.00
CA LEU A 74 4.65 -10.58 -28.45
C LEU A 74 5.62 -9.93 -27.45
N ALA A 75 5.60 -8.61 -27.31
CA ALA A 75 6.38 -7.91 -26.30
C ALA A 75 5.90 -8.32 -24.88
N ASN A 76 6.85 -8.64 -23.99
CA ASN A 76 6.62 -9.05 -22.58
C ASN A 76 6.05 -10.46 -22.28
N ASP A 77 5.89 -11.35 -23.26
CA ASP A 77 5.24 -12.66 -23.05
C ASP A 77 6.09 -13.75 -22.36
N GLY A 78 7.30 -13.43 -21.87
CA GLY A 78 8.20 -14.41 -21.25
C GLY A 78 8.67 -15.52 -22.21
N LEU A 79 8.48 -15.33 -23.51
CA LEU A 79 8.97 -16.20 -24.57
C LEU A 79 10.50 -16.21 -24.58
N GLY A 80 11.09 -17.41 -24.61
CA GLY A 80 12.54 -17.58 -24.64
C GLY A 80 13.20 -17.08 -25.93
N ASP A 81 12.45 -17.01 -27.03
CA ASP A 81 12.86 -16.46 -28.32
C ASP A 81 11.63 -15.95 -29.12
N PRO A 82 11.29 -14.65 -29.05
CA PRO A 82 10.11 -14.08 -29.73
C PRO A 82 10.24 -14.07 -31.26
N ALA A 83 11.47 -14.11 -31.81
CA ALA A 83 11.70 -14.16 -33.25
C ALA A 83 11.32 -15.53 -33.87
N ALA A 84 11.22 -16.57 -33.03
CA ALA A 84 10.85 -17.92 -33.45
C ALA A 84 9.34 -18.23 -33.27
N ALA A 85 8.56 -17.30 -32.71
CA ALA A 85 7.11 -17.44 -32.59
C ALA A 85 6.42 -17.28 -33.94
N ARG A 86 5.27 -17.95 -34.12
CA ARG A 86 4.42 -17.81 -35.30
C ARG A 86 3.11 -17.14 -34.91
N LEU A 87 2.81 -16.03 -35.59
CA LEU A 87 1.56 -15.29 -35.44
C LEU A 87 0.64 -15.57 -36.63
N LEU A 88 -0.63 -15.88 -36.36
CA LEU A 88 -1.65 -16.13 -37.39
C LEU A 88 -2.93 -15.35 -37.10
N LEU A 89 -3.49 -14.71 -38.12
CA LEU A 89 -4.84 -14.15 -38.02
C LEU A 89 -5.86 -15.25 -38.20
N VAL A 90 -6.99 -15.17 -37.50
CA VAL A 90 -8.10 -16.10 -37.66
C VAL A 90 -9.31 -15.32 -38.16
N ASP A 91 -9.90 -15.79 -39.25
CA ASP A 91 -11.17 -15.24 -39.72
C ASP A 91 -12.28 -15.60 -38.71
N PRO A 92 -12.91 -14.62 -38.04
CA PRO A 92 -13.91 -14.89 -37.01
C PRO A 92 -15.19 -15.54 -37.56
N ALA A 93 -15.44 -15.46 -38.87
CA ALA A 93 -16.60 -16.11 -39.50
C ALA A 93 -16.34 -17.58 -39.85
N THR A 94 -15.09 -17.97 -40.11
CA THR A 94 -14.75 -19.33 -40.59
C THR A 94 -13.84 -20.14 -39.66
N ASP A 95 -13.23 -19.53 -38.63
CA ASP A 95 -12.25 -20.13 -37.71
C ASP A 95 -11.00 -20.72 -38.42
N GLU A 96 -10.66 -20.17 -39.59
CA GLU A 96 -9.52 -20.61 -40.42
C GLU A 96 -8.38 -19.58 -40.39
N PRO A 97 -7.10 -20.00 -40.36
CA PRO A 97 -5.97 -19.09 -40.33
C PRO A 97 -5.76 -18.37 -41.68
N ARG A 98 -5.43 -17.08 -41.62
CA ARG A 98 -5.15 -16.20 -42.74
C ARG A 98 -3.88 -15.39 -42.49
N GLU A 99 -3.15 -15.06 -43.55
CA GLU A 99 -2.01 -14.12 -43.49
C GLU A 99 -2.46 -12.66 -43.56
N GLN A 100 -3.66 -12.42 -44.10
CA GLN A 100 -4.30 -11.10 -44.22
C GLN A 100 -5.80 -11.23 -44.01
N LEU A 101 -6.39 -10.27 -43.30
CA LEU A 101 -7.83 -10.18 -43.04
C LEU A 101 -8.34 -8.77 -43.43
N ALA A 102 -9.42 -8.70 -44.20
CA ALA A 102 -10.12 -7.44 -44.46
C ALA A 102 -11.18 -7.22 -43.37
N THR A 103 -11.22 -6.02 -42.81
CA THR A 103 -12.16 -5.64 -41.74
C THR A 103 -12.82 -4.31 -42.06
N ASP A 104 -13.88 -3.98 -41.32
CA ASP A 104 -14.61 -2.71 -41.47
C ASP A 104 -13.73 -1.48 -41.12
N VAL A 105 -12.61 -1.68 -40.39
CA VAL A 105 -11.68 -0.61 -39.99
C VAL A 105 -10.40 -0.54 -40.85
N GLY A 106 -10.16 -1.50 -41.75
CA GLY A 106 -8.94 -1.58 -42.58
C GLY A 106 -8.49 -3.01 -42.91
N SER A 107 -7.32 -3.16 -43.52
CA SER A 107 -6.70 -4.47 -43.79
C SER A 107 -5.64 -4.80 -42.75
N LEU A 108 -5.81 -5.93 -42.05
CA LEU A 108 -4.82 -6.43 -41.10
C LEU A 108 -3.94 -7.51 -41.74
N ARG A 109 -2.64 -7.47 -41.49
CA ARG A 109 -1.67 -8.49 -41.92
C ARG A 109 -0.61 -8.75 -40.86
N VAL A 110 0.00 -9.93 -40.90
CA VAL A 110 1.19 -10.26 -40.09
C VAL A 110 2.44 -9.77 -40.84
N VAL A 111 3.29 -9.01 -40.16
CA VAL A 111 4.58 -8.52 -40.69
C VAL A 111 5.70 -9.06 -39.80
N GLY A 112 6.77 -9.60 -40.37
CA GLY A 112 7.89 -10.13 -39.60
C GLY A 112 9.21 -10.04 -40.35
N PRO A 113 10.30 -10.57 -39.78
CA PRO A 113 11.65 -10.51 -40.35
C PRO A 113 11.78 -11.11 -41.76
N GLY A 114 10.86 -12.00 -42.14
CA GLY A 114 10.80 -12.66 -43.45
C GLY A 114 9.89 -11.99 -44.49
N THR A 115 9.21 -10.89 -44.15
CA THR A 115 8.36 -10.15 -45.08
C THR A 115 9.20 -9.42 -46.13
N ASP A 116 8.79 -9.46 -47.41
CA ASP A 116 9.45 -8.71 -48.48
C ASP A 116 9.41 -7.20 -48.19
N PRO A 117 10.55 -6.49 -48.08
CA PRO A 117 10.58 -5.05 -47.85
C PRO A 117 9.80 -4.24 -48.90
N ALA A 118 9.68 -4.75 -50.13
CA ALA A 118 8.91 -4.10 -51.19
C ALA A 118 7.38 -4.17 -50.98
N ALA A 119 6.90 -5.01 -50.06
CA ALA A 119 5.50 -5.13 -49.68
C ALA A 119 5.11 -4.24 -48.47
N LEU A 120 6.07 -3.53 -47.88
CA LEU A 120 5.84 -2.61 -46.75
C LEU A 120 5.50 -1.19 -47.25
N PRO A 121 4.77 -0.38 -46.46
CA PRO A 121 4.55 1.03 -46.77
C PRO A 121 5.88 1.79 -46.78
N GLU A 122 5.95 2.87 -47.56
CA GLU A 122 7.16 3.70 -47.69
C GLU A 122 7.57 4.29 -46.33
N GLY A 123 8.79 3.99 -45.87
CA GLY A 123 9.35 4.45 -44.59
C GLY A 123 9.35 3.42 -43.45
N TRP A 124 8.86 2.19 -43.69
CA TRP A 124 8.85 1.12 -42.67
C TRP A 124 10.16 0.33 -42.60
N GLU A 125 10.66 0.12 -41.39
CA GLU A 125 11.73 -0.84 -41.09
C GLU A 125 11.15 -2.23 -40.77
N LEU A 126 11.88 -3.29 -41.08
CA LEU A 126 11.45 -4.66 -40.77
C LEU A 126 11.52 -4.89 -39.25
N PRO A 127 10.45 -5.40 -38.61
CA PRO A 127 10.45 -5.68 -37.19
C PRO A 127 11.34 -6.90 -36.88
N GLU A 128 11.96 -6.91 -35.70
CA GLU A 128 12.86 -7.99 -35.25
C GLU A 128 12.13 -9.32 -34.96
N HIS A 129 10.80 -9.29 -34.84
CA HIS A 129 9.89 -10.42 -34.64
C HIS A 129 8.52 -10.16 -35.31
N PRO A 130 7.63 -11.17 -35.42
CA PRO A 130 6.31 -10.99 -36.04
C PRO A 130 5.40 -10.04 -35.25
N VAL A 131 4.78 -9.07 -35.94
CA VAL A 131 3.84 -8.07 -35.41
C VAL A 131 2.57 -8.02 -36.27
N LEU A 132 1.52 -7.39 -35.75
CA LEU A 132 0.30 -7.11 -36.51
C LEU A 132 0.38 -5.70 -37.10
N ALA A 133 0.24 -5.58 -38.42
CA ALA A 133 0.16 -4.30 -39.11
C ALA A 133 -1.25 -4.08 -39.66
N LEU A 134 -1.87 -2.99 -39.25
CA LEU A 134 -3.17 -2.53 -39.74
C LEU A 134 -2.95 -1.40 -40.74
N ASP A 135 -3.37 -1.65 -41.98
CA ASP A 135 -3.38 -0.67 -43.07
C ASP A 135 -4.78 -0.05 -43.18
N LEU A 136 -4.84 1.27 -43.03
CA LEU A 136 -6.09 2.04 -43.11
C LEU A 136 -6.31 2.62 -44.52
N SER A 137 -5.34 2.49 -45.43
CA SER A 137 -5.42 3.03 -46.78
C SER A 137 -6.35 2.18 -47.65
N GLY A 138 -7.48 2.77 -48.08
CA GLY A 138 -8.46 2.10 -48.95
C GLY A 138 -9.90 2.06 -48.46
N THR A 139 -10.23 2.59 -47.28
CA THR A 139 -11.62 2.92 -46.96
C THR A 139 -12.00 4.22 -47.66
N GLU A 140 -12.59 4.14 -48.86
CA GLU A 140 -13.28 5.29 -49.47
C GLU A 140 -14.38 5.75 -48.49
N GLY A 141 -14.12 6.84 -47.76
CA GLY A 141 -15.08 7.38 -46.82
C GLY A 141 -16.30 7.97 -47.55
N PRO A 142 -17.50 7.96 -46.95
CA PRO A 142 -18.37 9.11 -47.09
C PRO A 142 -17.75 10.28 -46.29
N ALA A 143 -17.74 11.46 -46.91
CA ALA A 143 -17.39 12.71 -46.26
C ALA A 143 -18.19 12.91 -44.96
N GLU A 144 -17.51 13.44 -43.93
CA GLU A 144 -17.98 13.65 -42.54
C GLU A 144 -18.38 12.36 -41.79
N ILE A 145 -17.49 11.86 -40.94
CA ILE A 145 -17.85 10.95 -39.85
C ILE A 145 -18.61 11.80 -38.81
N ASP A 146 -19.93 11.68 -38.76
CA ASP A 146 -20.75 12.24 -37.68
C ASP A 146 -20.33 11.55 -36.36
N SER A 147 -20.31 12.31 -35.27
CA SER A 147 -19.94 11.95 -33.90
C SER A 147 -20.72 10.78 -33.26
N ALA A 148 -21.48 10.01 -34.05
CA ALA A 148 -22.35 8.91 -33.66
C ALA A 148 -21.90 7.52 -34.15
N ASP A 149 -20.92 7.42 -35.07
CA ASP A 149 -20.39 6.14 -35.55
C ASP A 149 -18.94 5.92 -35.05
N ILE A 150 -18.81 5.04 -34.05
CA ILE A 150 -17.53 4.47 -33.63
C ILE A 150 -17.40 3.13 -34.36
N ASP A 151 -16.49 3.02 -35.32
CA ASP A 151 -16.19 1.74 -35.95
C ASP A 151 -15.25 0.94 -35.04
N SER A 152 -15.69 -0.23 -34.58
CA SER A 152 -14.86 -1.17 -33.80
C SER A 152 -14.82 -2.53 -34.48
N ALA A 153 -13.63 -3.12 -34.62
CA ALA A 153 -13.46 -4.46 -35.15
C ALA A 153 -12.77 -5.37 -34.12
N GLU A 154 -13.33 -6.56 -33.88
CA GLU A 154 -12.69 -7.63 -33.11
C GLU A 154 -11.92 -8.56 -34.07
N ILE A 155 -10.65 -8.79 -33.79
CA ILE A 155 -9.74 -9.55 -34.64
C ILE A 155 -9.14 -10.69 -33.83
N ALA A 156 -9.46 -11.93 -34.18
CA ALA A 156 -8.91 -13.10 -33.53
C ALA A 156 -7.50 -13.41 -34.07
N TYR A 157 -6.57 -13.75 -33.19
CA TYR A 157 -5.23 -14.18 -33.56
C TYR A 157 -4.74 -15.36 -32.71
N VAL A 158 -3.78 -16.10 -33.25
CA VAL A 158 -3.10 -17.22 -32.57
C VAL A 158 -1.61 -16.94 -32.50
N VAL A 159 -1.05 -17.09 -31.31
CA VAL A 159 0.40 -17.15 -31.07
C VAL A 159 0.80 -18.61 -30.90
N ALA A 160 1.73 -19.09 -31.71
CA ALA A 160 2.31 -20.42 -31.58
C ALA A 160 3.81 -20.32 -31.27
N ASP A 161 4.26 -20.99 -30.21
CA ASP A 161 5.69 -21.05 -29.88
C ASP A 161 6.44 -22.11 -30.73
N PRO A 162 7.78 -22.14 -30.68
CA PRO A 162 8.58 -23.14 -31.43
C PRO A 162 8.33 -24.59 -31.00
N SER A 163 7.71 -24.82 -29.84
CA SER A 163 7.35 -26.15 -29.32
C SER A 163 5.99 -26.63 -29.83
N GLY A 164 5.22 -25.76 -30.49
CA GLY A 164 3.88 -26.02 -31.02
C GLY A 164 2.76 -25.74 -30.02
N ALA A 165 3.03 -25.04 -28.91
CA ALA A 165 2.00 -24.59 -27.99
C ALA A 165 1.29 -23.35 -28.57
N GLU A 166 -0.04 -23.37 -28.62
CA GLU A 166 -0.87 -22.31 -29.19
C GLU A 166 -1.67 -21.57 -28.10
N ALA A 167 -1.71 -20.24 -28.18
CA ALA A 167 -2.61 -19.38 -27.40
C ALA A 167 -3.44 -18.52 -28.35
N ARG A 168 -4.74 -18.38 -28.04
CA ARG A 168 -5.70 -17.61 -28.83
C ARG A 168 -6.13 -16.36 -28.07
N ALA A 169 -6.19 -15.24 -28.75
CA ALA A 169 -6.62 -13.97 -28.19
C ALA A 169 -7.42 -13.16 -29.22
N VAL A 170 -8.13 -12.15 -28.73
CA VAL A 170 -8.92 -11.22 -29.56
C VAL A 170 -8.42 -9.81 -29.35
N LEU A 171 -8.09 -9.13 -30.44
CA LEU A 171 -7.72 -7.72 -30.49
C LEU A 171 -8.94 -6.89 -30.88
N THR A 172 -9.38 -5.97 -30.04
CA THR A 172 -10.42 -4.99 -30.41
C THR A 172 -9.75 -3.71 -30.88
N VAL A 173 -10.00 -3.28 -32.12
CA VAL A 173 -9.54 -2.00 -32.67
C VAL A 173 -10.72 -1.05 -32.76
N THR A 174 -10.59 0.16 -32.21
CA THR A 174 -11.65 1.18 -32.22
C THR A 174 -11.17 2.45 -32.90
N ARG A 175 -11.90 2.95 -33.92
CA ARG A 175 -11.59 4.22 -34.60
C ARG A 175 -12.35 5.37 -33.93
N THR A 176 -11.65 6.41 -33.51
CA THR A 176 -12.26 7.63 -32.93
C THR A 176 -12.01 8.86 -33.81
N PRO A 177 -13.02 9.74 -34.02
CA PRO A 177 -12.79 11.00 -34.72
C PRO A 177 -12.09 12.02 -33.80
N GLU A 178 -10.88 12.46 -34.15
CA GLU A 178 -10.28 13.68 -33.62
C GLU A 178 -10.50 14.85 -34.60
N GLY A 179 -10.82 16.02 -34.04
CA GLY A 179 -11.09 17.21 -34.83
C GLY A 179 -9.91 17.61 -35.72
N ASP A 180 -10.20 17.95 -36.98
CA ASP A 180 -9.36 18.59 -38.00
C ASP A 180 -7.93 18.06 -38.26
N SER A 181 -7.49 16.95 -37.67
CA SER A 181 -6.13 16.39 -37.94
C SER A 181 -5.97 14.86 -37.91
N GLY A 182 -7.02 14.10 -38.22
CA GLY A 182 -6.89 12.66 -38.55
C GLY A 182 -7.60 11.70 -37.58
N ALA A 183 -7.84 10.47 -38.04
CA ALA A 183 -8.45 9.40 -37.24
C ALA A 183 -7.39 8.70 -36.38
N THR A 184 -7.70 8.44 -35.11
CA THR A 184 -6.86 7.63 -34.21
C THR A 184 -7.50 6.26 -33.98
N ALA A 185 -6.68 5.22 -33.81
CA ALA A 185 -7.12 3.85 -33.53
C ALA A 185 -6.50 3.36 -32.21
N ASP A 186 -7.35 2.89 -31.29
CA ASP A 186 -6.94 2.31 -29.99
C ASP A 186 -7.18 0.79 -30.02
N ALA A 187 -6.27 0.02 -29.43
CA ALA A 187 -6.23 -1.44 -29.51
C ALA A 187 -6.16 -2.08 -28.12
N THR A 188 -7.12 -2.97 -27.80
CA THR A 188 -7.17 -3.66 -26.50
C THR A 188 -7.33 -5.18 -26.67
N ILE A 189 -6.57 -5.99 -25.92
CA ILE A 189 -6.63 -7.46 -25.99
C ILE A 189 -7.67 -8.02 -24.99
N ASP A 190 -8.56 -8.91 -25.44
CA ASP A 190 -9.49 -9.69 -24.60
C ASP A 190 -9.12 -11.19 -24.61
N ASP A 191 -8.52 -11.68 -23.53
CA ASP A 191 -8.08 -13.07 -23.32
C ASP A 191 -9.22 -14.08 -23.03
N SER A 192 -10.48 -13.73 -23.32
CA SER A 192 -11.64 -14.54 -22.95
C SER A 192 -11.94 -15.74 -23.88
N ALA A 193 -11.07 -16.07 -24.85
CA ALA A 193 -11.32 -17.11 -25.87
C ALA A 193 -10.73 -18.51 -25.52
N ASP A 194 -11.46 -19.21 -24.65
CA ASP A 194 -11.63 -20.68 -24.51
C ASP A 194 -10.41 -21.66 -24.52
N ALA A 195 -10.22 -22.33 -23.36
CA ALA A 195 -9.38 -23.51 -23.16
C ALA A 195 -10.20 -24.83 -23.02
N ALA A 196 -11.37 -24.95 -23.65
CA ALA A 196 -12.21 -26.13 -23.58
C ALA A 196 -12.48 -26.79 -24.95
N ARG A 197 -11.53 -27.60 -25.44
CA ARG A 197 -11.82 -28.69 -26.39
C ARG A 197 -11.13 -29.99 -25.93
N THR A 198 -11.96 -30.99 -25.68
CA THR A 198 -11.70 -32.30 -25.03
C THR A 198 -10.68 -33.21 -25.72
N ALA A 199 -9.83 -33.88 -24.94
CA ALA A 199 -9.10 -35.11 -25.32
C ALA A 199 -9.54 -36.31 -24.45
N PRO A 200 -9.68 -37.54 -24.98
CA PRO A 200 -10.27 -38.67 -24.25
C PRO A 200 -9.25 -39.47 -23.41
N SER A 201 -9.74 -39.98 -22.28
CA SER A 201 -9.02 -40.69 -21.20
C SER A 201 -8.51 -42.10 -21.54
N ALA A 202 -7.36 -42.49 -20.95
CA ALA A 202 -7.00 -43.88 -20.59
C ALA A 202 -5.95 -43.93 -19.43
N PRO A 203 -5.86 -45.00 -18.61
CA PRO A 203 -5.54 -44.87 -17.17
C PRO A 203 -4.23 -45.53 -16.65
N ALA A 204 -3.85 -45.07 -15.45
CA ALA A 204 -3.22 -45.76 -14.30
C ALA A 204 -1.78 -46.32 -14.35
N ALA A 205 -0.94 -45.84 -13.42
CA ALA A 205 -0.09 -46.67 -12.55
C ALA A 205 0.43 -45.86 -11.33
N THR A 206 0.10 -46.33 -10.12
CA THR A 206 0.65 -45.92 -8.82
C THR A 206 2.03 -46.59 -8.61
N PRO A 207 2.97 -45.98 -7.85
CA PRO A 207 3.34 -46.65 -6.60
C PRO A 207 3.73 -45.74 -5.42
N THR A 208 3.64 -46.39 -4.27
CA THR A 208 3.83 -46.01 -2.87
C THR A 208 5.31 -45.88 -2.46
N ALA A 209 5.67 -44.88 -1.64
CA ALA A 209 6.75 -44.98 -0.65
C ALA A 209 6.66 -43.90 0.46
N ARG A 210 7.01 -44.32 1.68
CA ARG A 210 6.87 -43.69 3.01
C ARG A 210 8.13 -42.88 3.40
N PRO A 211 8.07 -41.89 4.31
CA PRO A 211 9.12 -40.87 4.44
C PRO A 211 10.28 -41.31 5.36
N THR A 212 11.46 -40.73 5.13
CA THR A 212 12.56 -40.71 6.10
C THR A 212 13.11 -39.29 6.25
N THR A 213 13.35 -38.95 7.51
CA THR A 213 13.77 -37.67 8.08
C THR A 213 15.26 -37.39 7.93
N ALA A 214 15.63 -36.14 7.61
CA ALA A 214 16.92 -35.54 7.97
C ALA A 214 16.84 -33.99 7.93
N GLU A 215 17.00 -33.33 9.09
CA GLU A 215 17.59 -31.98 9.24
C GLU A 215 19.14 -32.12 9.26
N PRO A 216 20.00 -31.05 9.30
CA PRO A 216 19.82 -29.58 9.23
C PRO A 216 20.73 -28.94 8.11
N THR A 217 20.74 -27.64 7.79
CA THR A 217 21.57 -26.59 8.44
C THR A 217 21.46 -25.28 7.63
N ALA A 218 21.34 -24.15 8.33
CA ALA A 218 21.28 -22.79 7.79
C ALA A 218 22.67 -22.23 7.42
N ALA A 219 22.73 -21.42 6.35
CA ALA A 219 23.85 -20.52 6.04
C ALA A 219 23.30 -19.13 5.70
N ALA A 220 24.06 -18.11 6.09
CA ALA A 220 23.65 -16.73 6.31
C ALA A 220 23.70 -15.81 5.06
N THR A 221 23.06 -14.67 5.27
CA THR A 221 22.76 -13.47 4.47
C THR A 221 23.94 -12.77 3.77
N ALA A 222 23.65 -12.09 2.65
CA ALA A 222 24.38 -10.90 2.19
C ALA A 222 23.38 -9.81 1.74
N ASP A 223 23.43 -8.66 2.43
CA ASP A 223 22.75 -7.39 2.10
C ASP A 223 23.52 -6.62 1.03
N PRO A 224 22.85 -5.88 0.12
CA PRO A 224 23.42 -4.71 -0.52
C PRO A 224 22.84 -3.41 0.05
N THR A 225 23.72 -2.56 0.58
CA THR A 225 23.49 -1.17 0.99
C THR A 225 23.70 -0.23 -0.20
N ALA A 226 22.78 0.72 -0.40
CA ALA A 226 22.98 1.87 -1.28
C ALA A 226 22.63 3.16 -0.51
N GLU A 227 23.65 4.00 -0.29
CA GLU A 227 23.50 5.39 0.17
C GLU A 227 23.07 6.29 -0.99
N PRO A 228 22.23 7.31 -0.74
CA PRO A 228 22.19 8.49 -1.58
C PRO A 228 22.68 9.74 -0.85
N THR A 229 23.62 10.41 -1.52
CA THR A 229 24.25 11.71 -1.24
C THR A 229 23.22 12.85 -1.22
N ALA A 230 23.29 13.72 -0.21
CA ALA A 230 22.45 14.92 -0.09
C ALA A 230 22.98 16.10 -0.93
N ALA A 231 22.09 16.77 -1.66
CA ALA A 231 22.31 18.09 -2.23
C ALA A 231 21.54 19.15 -1.42
N ALA A 232 22.19 20.29 -1.15
CA ALA A 232 21.68 21.40 -0.34
C ALA A 232 21.21 22.57 -1.20
N THR A 233 20.03 23.12 -0.91
CA THR A 233 19.51 24.51 -1.11
C THR A 233 17.99 24.51 -0.84
N ALA A 234 17.28 25.51 -0.33
CA ALA A 234 17.51 26.89 0.09
C ALA A 234 16.42 27.28 1.13
N ASP A 235 16.66 28.36 1.90
CA ASP A 235 15.74 29.00 2.85
C ASP A 235 14.34 29.32 2.27
N PRO A 236 13.31 29.33 3.13
CA PRO A 236 12.28 30.34 3.01
C PRO A 236 11.97 31.06 4.34
N THR A 237 12.19 32.37 4.34
CA THR A 237 11.51 33.37 5.16
C THR A 237 10.04 33.52 4.73
N ALA A 238 9.10 33.38 5.68
CA ALA A 238 7.79 34.03 5.64
C ALA A 238 7.17 34.09 7.05
N GLU A 239 6.87 35.30 7.52
CA GLU A 239 6.12 35.60 8.75
C GLU A 239 4.64 35.17 8.64
N PRO A 240 3.99 34.71 9.72
CA PRO A 240 2.54 34.58 9.75
C PRO A 240 1.88 35.87 10.29
N THR A 241 1.10 36.53 9.43
CA THR A 241 0.11 37.56 9.83
C THR A 241 -1.30 36.98 9.69
N ALA A 242 -2.05 36.87 10.79
CA ALA A 242 -3.52 36.89 10.89
C ALA A 242 -3.90 36.65 12.38
N ALA A 243 -4.18 37.70 13.16
CA ALA A 243 -5.49 38.31 13.37
C ALA A 243 -6.44 37.44 14.22
N ALA A 244 -6.51 37.79 15.50
CA ALA A 244 -7.43 37.26 16.50
C ALA A 244 -8.86 37.79 16.29
N THR A 245 -9.85 36.99 16.69
CA THR A 245 -11.17 37.51 17.06
C THR A 245 -11.74 36.62 18.17
N ALA A 246 -11.81 37.18 19.37
CA ALA A 246 -12.52 36.66 20.53
C ALA A 246 -13.20 37.85 21.21
N ASP A 247 -14.45 37.68 21.66
CA ASP A 247 -15.03 38.16 22.93
C ASP A 247 -16.58 38.03 22.96
N PRO A 248 -17.28 38.08 24.12
CA PRO A 248 -16.88 37.74 25.50
C PRO A 248 -17.95 36.99 26.37
N THR A 249 -17.52 36.71 27.61
CA THR A 249 -18.02 36.17 28.92
C THR A 249 -19.44 36.61 29.43
N PRO A 250 -20.00 36.19 30.62
CA PRO A 250 -19.41 36.06 32.00
C PRO A 250 -19.84 34.76 32.79
N GLU A 251 -19.39 34.36 33.99
CA GLU A 251 -18.74 34.98 35.16
C GLU A 251 -18.22 33.86 36.12
N PRO A 252 -17.11 34.05 36.88
CA PRO A 252 -16.76 33.24 38.05
C PRO A 252 -16.83 34.04 39.36
N THR A 253 -17.21 33.39 40.47
CA THR A 253 -17.22 34.00 41.82
C THR A 253 -16.45 33.14 42.82
N ALA A 254 -15.34 33.64 43.35
CA ALA A 254 -14.93 33.53 44.76
C ALA A 254 -13.60 34.28 45.00
N ALA A 255 -13.50 34.91 46.17
CA ALA A 255 -12.67 36.07 46.49
C ALA A 255 -11.25 35.79 47.02
N ALA A 256 -10.48 36.88 47.12
CA ALA A 256 -9.03 37.03 47.29
C ALA A 256 -8.49 37.04 48.73
N THR A 257 -7.17 36.86 48.87
CA THR A 257 -6.15 37.60 49.68
C THR A 257 -4.84 36.76 49.74
N ALA A 258 -3.59 37.22 49.73
CA ALA A 258 -2.95 38.54 49.86
C ALA A 258 -1.57 38.56 49.15
N ASP A 259 -1.11 39.78 48.84
CA ASP A 259 0.20 40.21 48.31
C ASP A 259 1.40 39.82 49.23
N PRO A 260 2.64 39.71 48.71
CA PRO A 260 3.47 40.93 48.60
C PRO A 260 4.41 41.04 47.37
N THR A 261 4.54 42.30 46.95
CA THR A 261 5.56 42.95 46.12
C THR A 261 7.01 42.70 46.54
N ALA A 262 7.89 42.41 45.57
CA ALA A 262 9.22 43.01 45.42
C ALA A 262 9.81 42.71 44.01
N ASP A 263 10.14 43.76 43.27
CA ASP A 263 10.89 43.75 42.02
C ASP A 263 12.28 43.10 42.16
N PRO A 264 12.81 42.51 41.08
CA PRO A 264 14.21 42.77 40.75
C PRO A 264 14.40 43.15 39.28
N THR A 265 14.95 44.35 39.09
CA THR A 265 15.62 44.80 37.88
C THR A 265 17.07 44.30 37.89
N ALA A 266 17.47 43.49 36.91
CA ALA A 266 18.86 43.41 36.43
C ALA A 266 18.92 42.70 35.06
N THR A 267 19.57 43.37 34.12
CA THR A 267 19.88 42.95 32.75
C THR A 267 20.98 41.85 32.69
N PRO A 268 21.00 41.01 31.64
CA PRO A 268 22.03 39.98 31.46
C PRO A 268 23.27 40.56 30.77
N GLY A 269 24.46 40.24 31.30
CA GLY A 269 25.75 40.65 30.74
C GLY A 269 26.71 39.48 30.53
N ALA A 270 27.07 39.29 29.26
CA ALA A 270 28.29 38.70 28.68
C ALA A 270 28.63 37.20 28.85
N GLU A 271 29.00 36.62 27.70
CA GLU A 271 29.56 35.30 27.42
C GLU A 271 30.95 35.02 28.03
N PRO A 272 31.41 33.75 28.01
CA PRO A 272 32.54 33.26 28.79
C PRO A 272 33.86 33.31 28.01
N THR A 273 34.97 33.61 28.70
CA THR A 273 36.31 33.24 28.24
C THR A 273 37.26 33.12 29.43
N ALA A 274 37.69 31.90 29.76
CA ALA A 274 39.03 31.62 30.31
C ALA A 274 39.30 30.11 30.37
N ALA A 275 40.43 29.73 29.79
CA ALA A 275 41.05 28.40 29.81
C ALA A 275 41.63 28.06 31.22
N PRO A 276 42.18 26.85 31.46
CA PRO A 276 42.30 26.25 32.78
C PRO A 276 43.44 26.89 33.59
N SER A 277 43.12 27.35 34.81
CA SER A 277 44.15 27.87 35.71
C SER A 277 44.75 26.74 36.54
N ALA A 278 46.08 26.67 36.49
CA ALA A 278 46.93 25.82 37.30
C ALA A 278 46.76 26.12 38.80
N ARG A 279 47.11 25.11 39.61
CA ARG A 279 47.19 25.16 41.08
C ARG A 279 47.83 26.46 41.60
N PRO A 280 47.27 27.12 42.62
CA PRO A 280 48.04 27.91 43.56
C PRO A 280 48.52 27.00 44.69
N ALA A 281 49.83 26.84 44.79
CA ALA A 281 50.49 26.51 46.05
C ALA A 281 50.87 27.84 46.71
N GLU A 282 50.05 28.34 47.63
CA GLU A 282 50.41 29.33 48.67
C GLU A 282 49.53 29.00 49.89
N ASP A 283 50.12 28.44 50.93
CA ASP A 283 50.54 29.15 52.14
C ASP A 283 49.35 29.79 52.89
N VAL A 284 48.84 29.04 53.89
CA VAL A 284 47.83 29.53 54.84
C VAL A 284 48.52 29.83 56.17
N SER A 285 49.33 30.89 56.18
CA SER A 285 49.57 31.69 57.39
C SER A 285 48.35 32.60 57.64
N GLY A 286 47.24 31.97 58.03
CA GLY A 286 45.98 32.60 58.41
C GLY A 286 45.31 31.82 59.53
N ARG A 287 46.11 31.42 60.52
CA ARG A 287 45.70 30.70 61.73
C ARG A 287 44.84 31.60 62.61
N ALA A 288 43.53 31.64 62.36
CA ALA A 288 42.60 31.89 63.44
C ALA A 288 42.67 30.66 64.34
N ALA A 289 43.23 30.82 65.54
CA ALA A 289 43.16 29.82 66.58
C ALA A 289 41.67 29.50 66.80
N ALA A 290 41.24 28.32 66.37
CA ALA A 290 40.05 27.72 66.93
C ALA A 290 40.26 27.76 68.44
N ALA A 291 39.34 28.41 69.17
CA ALA A 291 39.29 28.25 70.61
C ALA A 291 39.39 26.74 70.91
N ASP A 292 40.12 26.37 71.96
CA ASP A 292 40.18 24.99 72.47
C ASP A 292 38.78 24.59 72.95
N VAL A 293 37.89 24.30 72.00
CA VAL A 293 36.59 23.70 72.24
C VAL A 293 36.91 22.27 72.61
N ALA A 294 36.78 21.94 73.89
CA ALA A 294 36.93 20.57 74.36
C ALA A 294 35.96 19.66 73.60
N ILE A 295 36.47 18.63 72.95
CA ILE A 295 35.65 17.64 72.24
C ILE A 295 34.77 16.94 73.29
N PRO A 296 33.43 16.94 73.13
CA PRO A 296 32.56 16.18 74.02
C PRO A 296 32.94 14.69 73.99
N ALA A 297 32.94 14.03 75.15
CA ALA A 297 33.45 12.67 75.28
C ALA A 297 32.69 11.65 74.40
N ASP A 298 31.39 11.86 74.20
CA ASP A 298 30.53 11.09 73.31
C ASP A 298 30.88 11.29 71.83
N VAL A 299 31.16 12.53 71.42
CA VAL A 299 31.64 12.86 70.07
C VAL A 299 33.01 12.22 69.83
N ARG A 300 33.92 12.30 70.79
CA ARG A 300 35.23 11.66 70.70
C ARG A 300 35.10 10.15 70.54
N ALA A 301 34.29 9.51 71.36
CA ALA A 301 34.02 8.07 71.27
C ALA A 301 33.42 7.68 69.91
N ALA A 302 32.50 8.48 69.36
CA ALA A 302 31.91 8.24 68.04
C ALA A 302 32.95 8.35 66.91
N LEU A 303 33.80 9.37 66.95
CA LEU A 303 34.90 9.57 66.00
C LEU A 303 35.89 8.40 66.04
N ASP A 304 36.32 7.98 67.24
CA ASP A 304 37.19 6.83 67.44
C ASP A 304 36.56 5.54 66.90
N ALA A 305 35.28 5.30 67.20
CA ALA A 305 34.56 4.14 66.71
C ALA A 305 34.37 4.14 65.18
N ALA A 306 34.23 5.31 64.55
CA ALA A 306 34.19 5.44 63.09
C ALA A 306 35.56 5.18 62.45
N ALA A 307 36.63 5.75 63.00
CA ALA A 307 37.99 5.52 62.51
C ALA A 307 38.40 4.04 62.58
N ALA A 308 37.96 3.34 63.63
CA ALA A 308 38.27 1.92 63.83
C ALA A 308 37.40 0.96 62.99
N ARG A 309 36.33 1.43 62.33
CA ARG A 309 35.43 0.58 61.52
C ARG A 309 36.01 0.21 60.15
N ASP A 310 36.98 0.98 59.66
CA ASP A 310 37.57 0.80 58.34
C ASP A 310 39.10 0.92 58.42
N ASP A 311 39.81 -0.18 58.20
CA ASP A 311 41.28 -0.22 58.22
C ASP A 311 41.91 0.73 57.18
N ARG A 312 41.17 1.11 56.14
CA ARG A 312 41.63 2.08 55.13
C ARG A 312 41.77 3.49 55.68
N THR A 313 41.23 3.79 56.86
CA THR A 313 41.28 5.12 57.50
C THR A 313 42.72 5.61 57.62
N GLY A 314 43.64 4.75 58.06
CA GLY A 314 45.04 5.12 58.32
C GLY A 314 45.22 5.97 59.57
N ALA A 315 46.46 6.39 59.82
CA ALA A 315 46.77 7.16 61.04
C ALA A 315 46.10 8.55 61.01
N ALA A 316 45.77 9.06 62.19
CA ALA A 316 45.31 10.44 62.33
C ALA A 316 46.46 11.40 61.98
N THR A 317 46.16 12.42 61.17
CA THR A 317 47.15 13.41 60.71
C THR A 317 47.08 14.74 61.47
N ALA A 318 45.97 14.97 62.17
CA ALA A 318 45.78 16.06 63.12
C ALA A 318 44.72 15.68 64.16
N ASP A 319 44.59 16.48 65.21
CA ASP A 319 43.51 16.36 66.20
C ASP A 319 42.14 16.73 65.58
N PRO A 320 41.02 16.13 66.04
CA PRO A 320 39.70 16.52 65.58
C PRO A 320 39.41 18.00 65.87
N ARG A 321 38.76 18.67 64.92
CA ARG A 321 38.43 20.09 65.04
C ARG A 321 36.97 20.39 64.64
N PRO A 322 36.36 21.44 65.19
CA PRO A 322 35.05 21.88 64.75
C PRO A 322 35.07 22.28 63.28
N TRP A 323 34.10 21.80 62.50
CA TRP A 323 33.99 22.08 61.06
C TRP A 323 32.54 22.00 60.59
N ASN A 324 32.05 23.07 59.94
CA ASN A 324 30.70 23.18 59.38
C ASN A 324 29.55 22.79 60.35
N GLY A 325 29.67 23.16 61.62
CA GLY A 325 28.67 22.83 62.65
C GLY A 325 28.72 21.38 63.16
N GLY A 326 29.75 20.62 62.75
CA GLY A 326 30.09 19.30 63.26
C GLY A 326 31.57 19.21 63.61
N TRP A 327 32.13 18.02 63.47
CA TRP A 327 33.55 17.77 63.69
C TRP A 327 34.15 17.07 62.48
N GLU A 328 35.36 17.49 62.09
CA GLU A 328 36.18 16.77 61.13
C GLU A 328 37.45 16.27 61.81
N TRP A 329 37.84 15.05 61.48
CA TRP A 329 39.08 14.45 61.93
C TRP A 329 39.86 13.90 60.73
N PRO A 330 40.96 14.55 60.32
CA PRO A 330 41.69 14.17 59.12
C PRO A 330 42.64 12.99 59.38
N HIS A 331 42.59 12.01 58.50
CA HIS A 331 43.47 10.84 58.49
C HIS A 331 44.25 10.74 57.17
N GLU A 332 45.27 9.88 57.13
CA GLU A 332 46.17 9.75 55.97
C GLU A 332 45.43 9.54 54.64
N ASN A 333 44.35 8.77 54.66
CA ASN A 333 43.62 8.32 53.46
C ASN A 333 42.23 8.94 53.29
N GLY A 334 41.78 9.76 54.23
CA GLY A 334 40.43 10.30 54.24
C GLY A 334 40.13 11.14 55.46
N VAL A 335 38.85 11.27 55.80
CA VAL A 335 38.39 12.09 56.92
C VAL A 335 37.26 11.36 57.64
N VAL A 336 37.26 11.39 58.96
CA VAL A 336 36.10 11.00 59.76
C VAL A 336 35.30 12.27 60.03
N LEU A 337 34.05 12.27 59.57
CA LEU A 337 33.12 13.39 59.69
C LEU A 337 32.03 13.03 60.69
N TRP A 338 31.77 13.92 61.65
CA TRP A 338 30.69 13.76 62.61
C TRP A 338 29.71 14.93 62.55
N SER A 339 28.42 14.61 62.63
CA SER A 339 27.36 15.58 62.91
C SER A 339 26.39 15.04 63.95
N GLN A 340 25.70 15.94 64.65
CA GLN A 340 24.73 15.54 65.67
C GLN A 340 23.58 14.71 65.09
N ALA A 341 23.17 14.98 63.84
CA ALA A 341 22.04 14.30 63.20
C ALA A 341 22.40 12.93 62.60
N HIS A 342 23.66 12.70 62.23
CA HIS A 342 24.08 11.53 61.45
C HIS A 342 25.19 10.70 62.10
N GLY A 343 25.75 11.14 63.23
CA GLY A 343 26.88 10.46 63.86
C GLY A 343 28.19 10.61 63.09
N ALA A 344 29.18 9.77 63.42
CA ALA A 344 30.51 9.78 62.82
C ALA A 344 30.62 8.70 61.72
N HIS A 345 31.17 9.10 60.57
CA HIS A 345 31.38 8.24 59.41
C HIS A 345 32.70 8.55 58.70
N TYR A 346 33.39 7.50 58.26
CA TYR A 346 34.63 7.65 57.50
C TYR A 346 34.34 7.86 56.00
N LEU A 347 35.01 8.86 55.41
CA LEU A 347 34.98 9.15 53.98
C LEU A 347 36.39 8.99 53.39
N HIS A 348 36.55 8.00 52.52
CA HIS A 348 37.84 7.69 51.91
C HIS A 348 38.17 8.64 50.75
N LEU A 349 38.71 9.82 51.05
CA LEU A 349 38.99 10.89 50.07
C LEU A 349 39.99 10.51 48.98
N ARG A 350 40.84 9.50 49.20
CA ARG A 350 41.74 8.98 48.15
C ARG A 350 41.05 7.99 47.20
N GLY A 351 39.95 7.37 47.64
CA GLY A 351 39.13 6.44 46.89
C GLY A 351 38.18 7.12 45.91
N ALA A 352 37.57 6.34 45.03
CA ALA A 352 36.73 6.87 43.96
C ALA A 352 35.49 7.61 44.48
N ILE A 353 34.81 7.08 45.50
CA ILE A 353 33.62 7.69 46.10
C ILE A 353 33.96 9.02 46.78
N GLY A 354 35.05 9.08 47.55
CA GLY A 354 35.48 10.32 48.20
C GLY A 354 35.95 11.39 47.20
N ARG A 355 36.59 10.99 46.09
CA ARG A 355 36.95 11.90 44.99
C ARG A 355 35.71 12.48 44.32
N GLU A 356 34.71 11.64 44.04
CA GLU A 356 33.43 12.07 43.46
C GLU A 356 32.73 13.08 44.37
N TRP A 357 32.56 12.73 45.65
CA TRP A 357 31.96 13.63 46.63
C TRP A 357 32.68 14.98 46.70
N THR A 358 34.02 14.97 46.66
CA THR A 358 34.83 16.20 46.71
C THR A 358 34.67 17.03 45.43
N ALA A 359 34.67 16.39 44.27
CA ALA A 359 34.55 17.05 42.97
C ALA A 359 33.18 17.73 42.80
N ASP A 360 32.11 17.08 43.28
CA ASP A 360 30.73 17.49 43.05
C ASP A 360 30.14 18.36 44.16
N GLY A 361 30.99 19.11 44.87
CA GLY A 361 30.56 20.13 45.85
C GLY A 361 30.43 19.65 47.29
N GLY A 362 30.88 18.43 47.59
CA GLY A 362 31.09 17.93 48.95
C GLY A 362 29.89 18.09 49.87
N LEU A 363 30.13 18.62 51.07
CA LEU A 363 29.11 18.75 52.11
C LEU A 363 27.92 19.60 51.65
N ALA A 364 28.14 20.61 50.80
CA ALA A 364 27.06 21.47 50.32
C ALA A 364 26.11 20.72 49.37
N ALA A 365 26.62 19.86 48.51
CA ALA A 365 25.80 19.13 47.53
C ALA A 365 25.22 17.82 48.08
N PHE A 366 26.01 17.06 48.85
CA PHE A 366 25.65 15.72 49.33
C PHE A 366 25.15 15.71 50.78
N GLY A 367 25.53 16.70 51.58
CA GLY A 367 25.36 16.65 53.03
C GLY A 367 26.36 15.71 53.69
N TRP A 368 26.13 15.48 54.99
CA TRP A 368 26.97 14.60 55.81
C TRP A 368 26.89 13.15 55.33
N PRO A 369 27.98 12.36 55.39
CA PRO A 369 27.89 10.92 55.21
C PRO A 369 26.95 10.32 56.27
N VAL A 370 26.10 9.39 55.86
CA VAL A 370 25.16 8.67 56.75
C VAL A 370 25.46 7.18 56.84
N THR A 371 26.42 6.72 56.03
CA THR A 371 27.02 5.39 56.13
C THR A 371 28.53 5.53 55.97
N ASP A 372 29.27 4.53 56.45
CA ASP A 372 30.63 4.32 55.94
C ASP A 372 30.58 3.78 54.50
N GLU A 373 31.72 3.75 53.82
CA GLU A 373 31.81 3.16 52.49
C GLU A 373 31.66 1.63 52.57
N ILE A 374 30.57 1.10 52.03
CA ILE A 374 30.26 -0.34 52.03
C ILE A 374 30.77 -0.93 50.72
N CYS A 375 31.78 -1.80 50.80
CA CYS A 375 32.39 -2.49 49.67
C CYS A 375 32.10 -3.99 49.66
N GLY A 376 32.46 -4.68 48.57
CA GLY A 376 32.20 -6.12 48.38
C GLY A 376 30.82 -6.40 47.78
N MET A 377 30.22 -5.38 47.15
CA MET A 377 28.96 -5.52 46.41
C MET A 377 29.18 -6.33 45.12
N ALA A 378 28.09 -6.69 44.44
CA ALA A 378 28.16 -7.48 43.20
C ALA A 378 29.12 -6.83 42.19
N GLY A 379 29.96 -7.62 41.52
CA GLY A 379 30.96 -7.10 40.58
C GLY A 379 32.10 -6.28 41.23
N GLY A 380 32.30 -6.40 42.55
CA GLY A 380 33.36 -5.70 43.28
C GLY A 380 33.05 -4.25 43.60
N GLY A 381 31.77 -3.85 43.56
CA GLY A 381 31.38 -2.47 43.78
C GLY A 381 31.39 -2.03 45.25
N CYS A 382 31.30 -0.72 45.42
CA CYS A 382 31.19 -0.03 46.69
C CYS A 382 30.07 1.02 46.63
N ARG A 383 29.53 1.40 47.78
CA ARG A 383 28.62 2.55 47.88
C ARG A 383 28.78 3.31 49.18
N GLN A 384 28.41 4.58 49.17
CA GLN A 384 28.29 5.37 50.40
C GLN A 384 27.07 6.31 50.32
N GLY A 385 26.29 6.34 51.39
CA GLY A 385 25.11 7.20 51.50
C GLY A 385 25.42 8.54 52.15
N PHE A 386 24.69 9.57 51.74
CA PHE A 386 24.80 10.94 52.23
C PHE A 386 23.42 11.56 52.54
N ALA A 387 23.40 12.52 53.47
CA ALA A 387 22.19 13.04 54.09
C ALA A 387 21.20 13.73 53.14
N ARG A 388 21.66 14.32 52.03
CA ARG A 388 20.79 14.98 51.02
C ARG A 388 20.25 13.99 49.99
N THR A 389 19.84 12.82 50.46
CA THR A 389 19.26 11.70 49.69
C THR A 389 20.14 11.20 48.52
N ARG A 390 21.44 11.49 48.57
CA ARG A 390 22.41 11.07 47.55
C ARG A 390 23.17 9.85 48.04
N THR A 391 23.39 8.89 47.15
CA THR A 391 24.29 7.76 47.38
C THR A 391 25.24 7.69 46.21
N VAL A 392 26.55 7.67 46.48
CA VAL A 392 27.54 7.46 45.44
C VAL A 392 27.78 5.97 45.34
N TYR A 393 27.62 5.43 44.13
CA TYR A 393 27.90 4.04 43.80
C TYR A 393 29.15 3.99 42.94
N TRP A 394 30.02 3.03 43.19
CA TRP A 394 31.22 2.80 42.40
C TRP A 394 31.35 1.33 42.01
N SER A 395 31.83 1.06 40.80
CA SER A 395 32.34 -0.24 40.42
C SER A 395 33.58 -0.09 39.54
N PRO A 396 34.44 -1.13 39.44
CA PRO A 396 35.58 -1.10 38.52
C PRO A 396 35.19 -0.83 37.06
N ALA A 397 33.98 -1.25 36.65
CA ALA A 397 33.51 -1.12 35.27
C ALA A 397 32.87 0.24 34.97
N THR A 398 32.26 0.89 35.96
CA THR A 398 31.45 2.10 35.75
C THR A 398 32.12 3.38 36.27
N GLY A 399 33.05 3.28 37.21
CA GLY A 399 33.47 4.44 37.99
C GLY A 399 32.42 4.84 39.03
N ALA A 400 32.64 5.99 39.68
CA ALA A 400 31.78 6.51 40.74
C ALA A 400 30.70 7.40 40.11
N HIS A 401 29.45 7.20 40.50
CA HIS A 401 28.31 8.00 40.04
C HIS A 401 27.30 8.16 41.17
N THR A 402 26.67 9.32 41.21
CA THR A 402 25.69 9.72 42.20
C THR A 402 24.28 9.29 41.80
N VAL A 403 23.57 8.65 42.72
CA VAL A 403 22.13 8.35 42.60
C VAL A 403 21.37 9.07 43.70
N ASN A 404 20.32 9.80 43.33
CA ASN A 404 19.34 10.29 44.30
C ASN A 404 18.23 9.24 44.49
N THR A 405 18.31 8.39 45.52
CA THR A 405 17.33 7.31 45.72
C THR A 405 15.93 7.82 46.09
N SER A 406 15.79 9.11 46.38
CA SER A 406 14.51 9.78 46.58
C SER A 406 13.96 10.45 45.32
N SER A 407 14.72 10.55 44.22
CA SER A 407 14.18 11.02 42.95
C SER A 407 13.29 9.93 42.32
N PRO A 408 12.37 10.29 41.42
CA PRO A 408 11.60 9.30 40.67
C PRO A 408 12.48 8.32 39.88
N VAL A 409 13.60 8.79 39.33
CA VAL A 409 14.59 7.97 38.63
C VAL A 409 15.23 6.96 39.58
N GLY A 410 15.74 7.43 40.72
CA GLY A 410 16.36 6.57 41.73
C GLY A 410 15.39 5.59 42.38
N ARG A 411 14.13 5.99 42.64
CA ARG A 411 13.08 5.10 43.14
C ARG A 411 12.76 3.98 42.17
N LYS A 412 12.68 4.26 40.86
CA LYS A 412 12.48 3.22 39.84
C LYS A 412 13.64 2.25 39.81
N TRP A 413 14.88 2.74 39.86
CA TRP A 413 16.07 1.89 39.91
C TRP A 413 16.12 1.03 41.19
N ALA A 414 15.79 1.61 42.34
CA ALA A 414 15.67 0.89 43.60
C ALA A 414 14.61 -0.22 43.53
N GLY A 415 13.44 0.06 42.95
CA GLY A 415 12.39 -0.92 42.70
C GLY A 415 12.80 -2.02 41.72
N ALA A 416 13.77 -1.75 40.85
CA ALA A 416 14.36 -2.71 39.93
C ALA A 416 15.50 -3.53 40.54
N LEU A 417 15.64 -3.58 41.88
CA LEU A 417 16.68 -4.29 42.64
C LEU A 417 18.09 -3.68 42.54
N TYR A 418 18.18 -2.35 42.37
CA TYR A 418 19.43 -1.59 42.39
C TYR A 418 20.48 -2.14 41.40
N GLU A 419 21.74 -2.22 41.82
CA GLU A 419 22.86 -2.72 41.01
C GLU A 419 22.80 -4.21 40.72
N ARG A 420 22.03 -4.97 41.48
CA ARG A 420 21.78 -6.41 41.27
C ARG A 420 20.69 -6.66 40.23
N GLY A 421 19.95 -5.61 39.91
CA GLY A 421 18.83 -5.61 38.98
C GLY A 421 19.22 -5.64 37.51
N SER A 422 18.20 -5.53 36.66
CA SER A 422 18.38 -5.52 35.22
C SER A 422 19.14 -4.30 34.69
N HIS A 423 19.25 -3.23 35.48
CA HIS A 423 19.92 -1.98 35.11
C HIS A 423 21.43 -2.00 35.40
N GLY A 424 21.87 -2.71 36.44
CA GLY A 424 23.26 -2.68 36.90
C GLY A 424 23.63 -1.37 37.61
N TYR A 425 24.93 -1.11 37.73
CA TYR A 425 25.45 0.13 38.33
C TYR A 425 25.16 1.36 37.46
N PRO A 426 25.00 2.56 38.04
CA PRO A 426 24.93 3.81 37.30
C PRO A 426 26.23 4.05 36.49
N VAL A 427 26.09 4.63 35.29
CA VAL A 427 27.21 5.07 34.42
C VAL A 427 27.19 6.57 34.14
N THR A 428 26.18 7.27 34.64
CA THR A 428 26.11 8.73 34.68
C THR A 428 25.53 9.15 36.02
N ASP A 429 25.78 10.39 36.43
CA ASP A 429 24.93 11.03 37.41
C ASP A 429 23.51 11.25 36.88
N GLU A 430 22.59 11.53 37.79
CA GLU A 430 21.24 11.95 37.44
C GLU A 430 21.25 13.38 36.88
N ILE A 431 20.87 13.53 35.61
CA ILE A 431 20.79 14.81 34.92
C ILE A 431 19.33 15.26 34.94
N CYS A 432 19.05 16.35 35.65
CA CYS A 432 17.72 16.98 35.74
C CYS A 432 17.70 18.37 35.09
N GLY A 433 16.51 18.90 34.85
CA GLY A 433 16.33 20.19 34.17
C GLY A 433 16.33 20.07 32.64
N MET A 434 16.08 18.86 32.12
CA MET A 434 15.87 18.64 30.69
C MET A 434 14.55 19.30 30.23
N ALA A 435 14.30 19.29 28.91
CA ALA A 435 13.09 19.88 28.34
C ALA A 435 11.82 19.40 29.08
N GLY A 436 10.93 20.32 29.47
CA GLY A 436 9.74 19.98 30.28
C GLY A 436 10.04 19.56 31.73
N GLY A 437 11.23 19.87 32.26
CA GLY A 437 11.61 19.60 33.65
C GLY A 437 12.01 18.15 33.94
N GLY A 438 12.31 17.35 32.91
CA GLY A 438 12.62 15.93 33.10
C GLY A 438 14.00 15.65 33.68
N CYS A 439 14.16 14.40 34.12
CA CYS A 439 15.40 13.83 34.65
C CYS A 439 15.76 12.54 33.91
N ARG A 440 17.06 12.23 33.78
CA ARG A 440 17.53 10.93 33.30
C ARG A 440 18.77 10.44 34.00
N GLN A 441 18.96 9.12 34.03
CA GLN A 441 20.20 8.49 34.46
C GLN A 441 20.49 7.23 33.65
N GLY A 442 21.74 7.06 33.21
CA GLY A 442 22.21 5.89 32.50
C GLY A 442 22.77 4.82 33.43
N PHE A 443 22.61 3.54 33.03
CA PHE A 443 23.07 2.38 33.78
C PHE A 443 23.83 1.38 32.89
N ALA A 444 24.68 0.56 33.53
CA ALA A 444 25.72 -0.27 32.91
C ALA A 444 25.20 -1.27 31.87
N THR A 445 23.94 -1.69 31.94
CA THR A 445 23.36 -2.63 30.97
C THR A 445 22.82 -1.95 29.69
N GLY A 446 23.18 -0.69 29.46
CA GLY A 446 22.69 0.11 28.33
C GLY A 446 21.25 0.62 28.51
N ARG A 447 20.74 0.55 29.74
CA ARG A 447 19.41 1.05 30.13
C ARG A 447 19.55 2.47 30.68
N THR A 448 18.65 3.34 30.27
CA THR A 448 18.55 4.70 30.80
C THR A 448 17.14 4.90 31.32
N ILE A 449 17.02 5.35 32.56
CA ILE A 449 15.73 5.73 33.12
C ILE A 449 15.51 7.21 32.80
N TYR A 450 14.39 7.51 32.16
CA TYR A 450 13.90 8.87 31.94
C TYR A 450 12.69 9.10 32.82
N TRP A 451 12.52 10.32 33.30
CA TRP A 451 11.36 10.75 34.06
C TRP A 451 10.90 12.13 33.59
N SER A 452 9.59 12.33 33.57
CA SER A 452 8.98 13.66 33.55
C SER A 452 7.74 13.64 34.45
N SER A 453 7.30 14.81 34.91
CA SER A 453 6.07 14.91 35.71
C SER A 453 4.83 14.44 34.96
N ALA A 454 4.83 14.48 33.63
CA ALA A 454 3.69 14.08 32.80
C ALA A 454 3.66 12.57 32.48
N THR A 455 4.81 11.90 32.50
CA THR A 455 4.93 10.51 32.03
C THR A 455 5.38 9.54 33.11
N ASP A 456 5.85 10.01 34.26
CA ASP A 456 6.53 9.20 35.27
C ASP A 456 7.83 8.53 34.76
N ALA A 457 8.45 7.70 35.59
CA ALA A 457 9.78 7.15 35.34
C ALA A 457 9.70 5.88 34.48
N HIS A 458 10.40 5.88 33.33
CA HIS A 458 10.41 4.78 32.38
C HIS A 458 11.82 4.45 31.86
N THR A 459 12.07 3.16 31.67
CA THR A 459 13.35 2.63 31.19
C THR A 459 13.34 2.55 29.68
N VAL A 460 14.36 3.11 29.04
CA VAL A 460 14.64 2.97 27.60
C VAL A 460 15.97 2.26 27.42
N ARG A 461 16.05 1.29 26.50
CA ARG A 461 17.32 0.68 26.08
C ARG A 461 17.89 1.51 24.94
N ILE A 462 18.72 2.51 25.26
CA ILE A 462 19.21 3.50 24.28
C ILE A 462 20.02 2.86 23.15
N ALA A 463 20.82 1.84 23.46
CA ALA A 463 21.56 1.07 22.45
C ALA A 463 20.71 0.00 21.73
N GLY A 464 19.45 -0.20 22.15
CA GLY A 464 18.53 -1.12 21.51
C GLY A 464 17.84 -0.49 20.28
N PRO A 465 17.19 -1.29 19.42
CA PRO A 465 16.58 -0.78 18.19
C PRO A 465 15.52 0.31 18.41
N ILE A 466 14.70 0.15 19.45
CA ILE A 466 13.67 1.14 19.82
C ILE A 466 14.32 2.44 20.30
N GLY A 467 15.31 2.34 21.20
CA GLY A 467 16.04 3.50 21.71
C GLY A 467 16.82 4.23 20.63
N ALA A 468 17.45 3.51 19.71
CA ALA A 468 18.16 4.08 18.57
C ALA A 468 17.22 4.85 17.64
N LYS A 469 16.02 4.32 17.35
CA LYS A 469 15.01 5.05 16.57
C LYS A 469 14.55 6.32 17.30
N TRP A 470 14.26 6.21 18.59
CA TRP A 470 13.86 7.36 19.41
C TRP A 470 14.96 8.44 19.46
N ALA A 471 16.23 8.03 19.57
CA ALA A 471 17.38 8.91 19.49
C ALA A 471 17.46 9.64 18.13
N GLY A 472 17.26 8.91 17.02
CA GLY A 472 17.17 9.50 15.68
C GLY A 472 16.01 10.48 15.52
N ALA A 473 14.96 10.33 16.33
CA ALA A 473 13.84 11.27 16.42
C ALA A 473 14.05 12.38 17.47
N LEU A 474 15.30 12.73 17.80
CA LEU A 474 15.68 13.79 18.75
C LEU A 474 15.17 13.60 20.19
N TYR A 475 15.09 12.34 20.63
CA TYR A 475 14.77 11.96 22.01
C TYR A 475 13.47 12.62 22.53
N GLU A 476 13.49 13.13 23.76
CA GLU A 476 12.35 13.79 24.41
C GLU A 476 11.98 15.14 23.78
N ARG A 477 12.89 15.73 22.99
CA ARG A 477 12.68 17.04 22.36
C ARG A 477 11.92 16.91 21.03
N GLY A 478 12.06 15.78 20.35
CA GLY A 478 11.44 15.57 19.05
C GLY A 478 10.00 15.08 19.11
N SER A 479 9.54 14.44 18.03
CA SER A 479 8.13 14.15 17.80
C SER A 479 7.49 13.17 18.79
N HIS A 480 8.30 12.37 19.49
CA HIS A 480 7.84 11.31 20.39
C HIS A 480 7.73 11.76 21.85
N GLY A 481 8.50 12.76 22.28
CA GLY A 481 8.52 13.16 23.68
C GLY A 481 9.08 12.08 24.61
N TYR A 482 8.77 12.19 25.91
CA TYR A 482 9.23 11.23 26.93
C TYR A 482 8.55 9.85 26.80
N PRO A 483 9.22 8.75 27.20
CA PRO A 483 8.60 7.43 27.29
C PRO A 483 7.43 7.42 28.29
N VAL A 484 6.35 6.72 27.98
CA VAL A 484 5.17 6.51 28.85
C VAL A 484 4.98 5.05 29.27
N THR A 485 5.80 4.15 28.72
CA THR A 485 5.90 2.77 29.18
C THR A 485 7.37 2.36 29.24
N ASP A 486 7.66 1.31 30.01
CA ASP A 486 8.91 0.56 29.78
C ASP A 486 8.81 -0.20 28.45
N GLU A 487 9.95 -0.62 27.91
CA GLU A 487 10.00 -1.48 26.73
C GLU A 487 9.40 -2.87 27.03
N ILE A 488 8.39 -3.27 26.27
CA ILE A 488 7.72 -4.56 26.39
C ILE A 488 8.21 -5.46 25.24
N CYS A 489 8.94 -6.52 25.58
CA CYS A 489 9.46 -7.50 24.63
C CYS A 489 8.80 -8.88 24.80
N GLY A 490 9.02 -9.77 23.85
CA GLY A 490 8.40 -11.10 23.83
C GLY A 490 7.02 -11.11 23.18
N MET A 491 6.74 -10.11 22.35
CA MET A 491 5.52 -10.06 21.55
C MET A 491 5.57 -11.11 20.42
N ALA A 492 4.49 -11.24 19.64
CA ALA A 492 4.42 -12.21 18.54
C ALA A 492 5.63 -12.08 17.60
N GLY A 493 6.25 -13.20 17.22
CA GLY A 493 7.47 -13.17 16.40
C GLY A 493 8.71 -12.57 17.08
N GLY A 494 8.73 -12.50 18.42
CA GLY A 494 9.88 -12.00 19.20
C GLY A 494 10.02 -10.48 19.22
N GLY A 495 9.00 -9.73 18.81
CA GLY A 495 9.08 -8.28 18.76
C GLY A 495 9.01 -7.59 20.12
N CYS A 496 9.28 -6.29 20.09
CA CYS A 496 9.20 -5.38 21.21
C CYS A 496 8.38 -4.14 20.85
N ARG A 497 7.87 -3.43 21.86
CA ARG A 497 7.31 -2.10 21.69
C ARG A 497 7.57 -1.21 22.89
N GLN A 498 7.58 0.09 22.67
CA GLN A 498 7.58 1.07 23.75
C GLN A 498 6.69 2.26 23.38
N GLY A 499 5.84 2.64 24.32
CA GLY A 499 5.01 3.84 24.22
C GLY A 499 5.80 5.08 24.61
N PHE A 500 5.58 6.15 23.87
CA PHE A 500 6.08 7.49 24.14
C PHE A 500 4.90 8.46 24.21
N ALA A 501 5.17 9.66 24.72
CA ALA A 501 4.23 10.76 24.73
C ALA A 501 3.79 11.12 23.29
N ARG A 502 2.89 12.10 23.18
CA ARG A 502 2.40 12.58 21.86
C ARG A 502 1.85 11.45 20.98
N THR A 503 1.26 10.44 21.63
CA THR A 503 0.58 9.27 21.04
C THR A 503 1.44 8.43 20.10
N ARG A 504 2.77 8.42 20.30
CA ARG A 504 3.71 7.62 19.51
C ARG A 504 4.07 6.32 20.21
N THR A 505 4.03 5.23 19.48
CA THR A 505 4.55 3.94 19.94
C THR A 505 5.55 3.44 18.92
N ILE A 506 6.76 3.11 19.36
CA ILE A 506 7.75 2.47 18.51
C ILE A 506 7.61 0.97 18.67
N TYR A 507 7.38 0.28 17.56
CA TYR A 507 7.37 -1.17 17.45
C TYR A 507 8.66 -1.63 16.79
N TRP A 508 9.16 -2.78 17.20
CA TRP A 508 10.31 -3.42 16.59
C TRP A 508 10.10 -4.93 16.44
N SER A 509 10.55 -5.49 15.32
CA SER A 509 10.79 -6.92 15.18
C SER A 509 12.04 -7.15 14.34
N SER A 510 12.64 -8.34 14.44
CA SER A 510 13.82 -8.70 13.65
C SER A 510 13.58 -8.60 12.13
N GLY A 511 12.35 -8.90 11.67
CA GLY A 511 12.01 -8.86 10.25
C GLY A 511 11.59 -7.50 9.71
N THR A 512 11.29 -6.52 10.57
CA THR A 512 10.80 -5.19 10.12
C THR A 512 11.70 -4.03 10.52
N GLY A 513 12.54 -4.19 11.55
CA GLY A 513 13.22 -3.07 12.18
C GLY A 513 12.28 -2.25 13.06
N ALA A 514 12.73 -1.07 13.48
CA ALA A 514 11.98 -0.22 14.40
C ALA A 514 11.16 0.82 13.62
N HIS A 515 9.85 0.88 13.87
CA HIS A 515 8.90 1.80 13.22
C HIS A 515 7.90 2.39 14.20
N THR A 516 7.58 3.66 13.99
CA THR A 516 6.69 4.47 14.81
C THR A 516 5.28 4.37 14.27
N VAL A 517 4.34 4.08 15.16
CA VAL A 517 2.90 4.16 14.89
C VAL A 517 2.33 5.29 15.74
N ASN A 518 1.51 6.16 15.13
CA ASN A 518 0.63 7.04 15.89
C ASN A 518 -0.67 6.31 16.21
N ILE A 519 -0.81 5.76 17.41
CA ILE A 519 -2.00 4.93 17.70
C ILE A 519 -3.31 5.75 17.71
N SER A 520 -3.21 7.07 17.78
CA SER A 520 -4.37 7.96 17.74
C SER A 520 -4.73 8.43 16.33
N SER A 521 -3.85 8.24 15.32
CA SER A 521 -4.15 8.59 13.93
C SER A 521 -5.20 7.64 13.35
N PRO A 522 -5.93 8.04 12.30
CA PRO A 522 -6.85 7.14 11.60
C PRO A 522 -6.18 5.86 11.09
N VAL A 523 -4.91 5.96 10.66
CA VAL A 523 -4.10 4.81 10.22
C VAL A 523 -3.82 3.88 11.40
N GLY A 524 -3.30 4.41 12.52
CA GLY A 524 -3.01 3.63 13.71
C GLY A 524 -4.25 3.02 14.36
N ARG A 525 -5.38 3.73 14.39
CA ARG A 525 -6.67 3.20 14.89
C ARG A 525 -7.19 2.05 14.03
N LYS A 526 -7.06 2.14 12.70
CA LYS A 526 -7.44 1.02 11.81
C LYS A 526 -6.57 -0.20 12.07
N TRP A 527 -5.25 -0.01 12.20
CA TRP A 527 -4.33 -1.11 12.53
C TRP A 527 -4.62 -1.73 13.90
N ALA A 528 -4.92 -0.90 14.91
CA ALA A 528 -5.36 -1.38 16.23
C ALA A 528 -6.66 -2.21 16.14
N GLY A 529 -7.65 -1.75 15.36
CA GLY A 529 -8.88 -2.51 15.09
C GLY A 529 -8.64 -3.84 14.38
N ALA A 530 -7.59 -3.90 13.56
CA ALA A 530 -7.11 -5.11 12.91
C ALA A 530 -6.20 -5.99 13.79
N GLN A 531 -6.27 -5.86 15.12
CA GLN A 531 -5.53 -6.68 16.09
C GLN A 531 -3.99 -6.47 16.07
N TYR A 532 -3.55 -5.25 15.75
CA TYR A 532 -2.14 -4.83 15.83
C TYR A 532 -1.19 -5.77 15.06
N GLU A 533 -0.03 -6.08 15.63
CA GLU A 533 1.00 -6.92 15.02
C GLU A 533 0.59 -8.40 14.88
N ARG A 534 -0.45 -8.82 15.61
CA ARG A 534 -0.94 -10.20 15.61
C ARG A 534 -1.93 -10.47 14.48
N GLY A 535 -2.60 -9.42 14.01
CA GLY A 535 -3.63 -9.53 12.99
C GLY A 535 -3.11 -9.57 11.56
N SER A 536 -3.99 -9.27 10.62
CA SER A 536 -3.74 -9.45 9.18
C SER A 536 -2.67 -8.54 8.60
N HIS A 537 -2.32 -7.42 9.25
CA HIS A 537 -1.31 -6.47 8.79
C HIS A 537 0.12 -6.84 9.22
N GLY A 538 0.27 -7.43 10.41
CA GLY A 538 1.60 -7.66 11.01
C GLY A 538 2.24 -6.39 11.57
N TYR A 539 3.56 -6.45 11.79
CA TYR A 539 4.35 -5.30 12.28
C TYR A 539 4.44 -4.19 11.22
N PRO A 540 4.54 -2.92 11.65
CA PRO A 540 4.83 -1.80 10.73
C PRO A 540 6.20 -2.00 10.05
N VAL A 541 6.29 -1.67 8.76
CA VAL A 541 7.55 -1.66 7.96
C VAL A 541 7.98 -0.27 7.53
N THR A 542 7.15 0.74 7.75
CA THR A 542 7.48 2.15 7.57
C THR A 542 6.98 2.94 8.77
N ASP A 543 7.53 4.14 8.97
CA ASP A 543 6.84 5.17 9.74
C ASP A 543 5.58 5.64 8.98
N GLU A 544 4.64 6.25 9.71
CA GLU A 544 3.47 6.89 9.09
C GLU A 544 3.89 8.16 8.33
N ILE A 545 3.60 8.20 7.03
CA ILE A 545 3.88 9.34 6.16
C ILE A 545 2.57 10.10 5.96
N CYS A 546 2.54 11.37 6.35
CA CYS A 546 1.41 12.28 6.19
C CYS A 546 1.78 13.48 5.32
N GLY A 547 0.78 14.21 4.83
CA GLY A 547 0.98 15.33 3.90
C GLY A 547 0.97 14.89 2.43
N MET A 548 0.42 13.71 2.14
CA MET A 548 0.21 13.23 0.78
C MET A 548 -0.90 14.04 0.09
N ALA A 549 -1.19 13.74 -1.18
CA ALA A 549 -2.22 14.43 -1.96
C ALA A 549 -3.55 14.50 -1.19
N GLY A 550 -4.19 15.68 -1.14
CA GLY A 550 -5.42 15.90 -0.37
C GLY A 550 -5.25 15.79 1.15
N GLY A 551 -4.03 15.92 1.69
CA GLY A 551 -3.73 15.84 3.12
C GLY A 551 -3.73 14.42 3.68
N GLY A 552 -3.62 13.41 2.82
CA GLY A 552 -3.68 12.01 3.26
C GLY A 552 -2.44 11.53 3.99
N CYS A 553 -2.57 10.34 4.58
CA CYS A 553 -1.50 9.62 5.28
C CYS A 553 -1.44 8.16 4.79
N ARG A 554 -0.28 7.53 4.90
CA ARG A 554 -0.13 6.08 4.73
C ARG A 554 0.90 5.48 5.68
N GLN A 555 0.74 4.19 5.97
CA GLN A 555 1.76 3.39 6.65
C GLN A 555 1.76 1.96 6.12
N GLY A 556 2.95 1.42 5.87
CA GLY A 556 3.17 0.05 5.42
C GLY A 556 3.35 -0.93 6.58
N PHE A 557 2.96 -2.19 6.37
CA PHE A 557 3.02 -3.29 7.32
C PHE A 557 3.46 -4.60 6.64
N ALA A 558 4.09 -5.50 7.41
CA ALA A 558 4.88 -6.63 6.93
C ALA A 558 4.13 -7.63 6.04
N ARG A 559 2.83 -7.82 6.25
CA ARG A 559 2.02 -8.80 5.49
C ARG A 559 1.47 -8.19 4.21
N THR A 560 2.33 -7.47 3.50
CA THR A 560 2.04 -6.78 2.23
C THR A 560 0.85 -5.81 2.32
N ARG A 561 0.62 -5.23 3.50
CA ARG A 561 -0.49 -4.31 3.75
C ARG A 561 0.00 -2.90 3.87
N THR A 562 -0.65 -1.98 3.16
CA THR A 562 -0.51 -0.56 3.43
C THR A 562 -1.87 0.01 3.77
N ILE A 563 -1.96 0.74 4.87
CA ILE A 563 -3.15 1.49 5.22
C ILE A 563 -2.99 2.89 4.66
N TYR A 564 -3.91 3.29 3.78
CA TYR A 564 -4.05 4.64 3.27
C TYR A 564 -5.20 5.33 3.98
N TRP A 565 -5.06 6.63 4.23
CA TRP A 565 -6.12 7.45 4.79
C TRP A 565 -6.21 8.78 4.06
N SER A 566 -7.44 9.25 3.85
CA SER A 566 -7.76 10.64 3.53
C SER A 566 -9.01 11.05 4.31
N SER A 567 -9.23 12.36 4.45
CA SER A 567 -10.46 12.89 5.07
C SER A 567 -11.73 12.46 4.31
N ALA A 568 -11.63 12.29 2.98
CA ALA A 568 -12.76 11.92 2.13
C ALA A 568 -13.10 10.42 2.17
N THR A 569 -12.11 9.54 2.31
CA THR A 569 -12.30 8.09 2.13
C THR A 569 -12.17 7.27 3.42
N GLY A 570 -11.64 7.88 4.49
CA GLY A 570 -11.29 7.18 5.72
C GLY A 570 -10.08 6.26 5.53
N ALA A 571 -9.77 5.47 6.56
CA ALA A 571 -8.60 4.60 6.54
C ALA A 571 -8.95 3.27 5.87
N ARG A 572 -8.25 2.91 4.80
CA ARG A 572 -8.46 1.71 3.98
C ARG A 572 -7.17 0.95 3.74
N THR A 573 -7.26 -0.38 3.76
CA THR A 573 -6.13 -1.29 3.55
C THR A 573 -6.04 -1.66 2.09
N VAL A 574 -4.83 -1.61 1.53
CA VAL A 574 -4.49 -2.13 0.20
C VAL A 574 -3.53 -3.31 0.39
N ASN A 575 -3.77 -4.44 -0.28
CA ASN A 575 -2.74 -5.47 -0.44
C ASN A 575 -1.77 -5.01 -1.54
N THR A 576 -0.62 -4.46 -1.16
CA THR A 576 0.35 -3.91 -2.12
C THR A 576 1.10 -4.96 -2.90
N ALA A 577 1.07 -6.23 -2.47
CA ALA A 577 1.57 -7.36 -3.26
C ALA A 577 0.43 -8.12 -3.97
N GLY A 578 -0.82 -7.69 -3.83
CA GLY A 578 -1.95 -8.22 -4.58
C GLY A 578 -2.00 -7.65 -5.99
N ALA A 579 -2.69 -8.34 -6.89
CA ALA A 579 -2.83 -7.89 -8.27
C ALA A 579 -3.48 -6.50 -8.36
N ILE A 580 -4.57 -6.27 -7.61
CA ILE A 580 -5.25 -4.96 -7.54
C ILE A 580 -4.30 -3.86 -7.02
N GLY A 581 -3.55 -4.13 -5.95
CA GLY A 581 -2.61 -3.16 -5.40
C GLY A 581 -1.48 -2.80 -6.36
N ARG A 582 -0.97 -3.77 -7.13
CA ARG A 582 0.03 -3.53 -8.19
C ARG A 582 -0.54 -2.73 -9.35
N THR A 583 -1.76 -3.04 -9.82
CA THR A 583 -2.42 -2.27 -10.88
C THR A 583 -2.74 -0.84 -10.43
N TRP A 584 -3.14 -0.64 -9.17
CA TRP A 584 -3.32 0.70 -8.63
C TRP A 584 -2.00 1.47 -8.50
N ALA A 585 -0.90 0.77 -8.20
CA ALA A 585 0.43 1.35 -8.18
C ALA A 585 0.88 1.83 -9.57
N SER A 586 0.72 1.00 -10.62
CA SER A 586 1.02 1.41 -12.00
C SER A 586 0.13 2.57 -12.46
N ALA A 587 -1.11 2.63 -11.97
CA ALA A 587 -2.01 3.75 -12.16
C ALA A 587 -1.68 4.98 -11.26
N SER A 588 -0.43 5.16 -10.83
CA SER A 588 0.05 6.32 -10.04
C SER A 588 -0.61 6.50 -8.68
N TYR A 589 -1.04 5.40 -8.04
CA TYR A 589 -1.57 5.36 -6.67
C TYR A 589 -2.71 6.38 -6.42
N GLU A 590 -2.67 7.08 -5.29
CA GLU A 590 -3.70 8.04 -4.88
C GLU A 590 -3.69 9.33 -5.71
N ARG A 591 -2.64 9.55 -6.50
CA ARG A 591 -2.49 10.72 -7.37
C ARG A 591 -3.03 10.47 -8.78
N GLY A 592 -3.21 9.21 -9.16
CA GLY A 592 -3.75 8.85 -10.47
C GLY A 592 -5.27 8.92 -10.54
N ALA A 593 -5.81 8.46 -11.67
CA ALA A 593 -7.22 8.61 -12.03
C ALA A 593 -8.19 8.03 -11.00
N TYR A 594 -7.81 6.94 -10.31
CA TYR A 594 -8.65 6.25 -9.33
C TYR A 594 -8.73 6.97 -7.98
N GLY A 595 -7.66 7.67 -7.58
CA GLY A 595 -7.55 8.33 -6.28
C GLY A 595 -7.42 7.34 -5.10
N TYR A 596 -7.73 7.82 -3.89
CA TYR A 596 -7.65 7.01 -2.67
C TYR A 596 -8.65 5.84 -2.65
N PRO A 597 -8.29 4.71 -2.02
CA PRO A 597 -9.23 3.62 -1.75
C PRO A 597 -10.39 4.08 -0.85
N THR A 598 -11.60 3.62 -1.16
CA THR A 598 -12.85 3.87 -0.41
C THR A 598 -13.36 2.63 0.33
N THR A 599 -12.86 1.44 -0.02
CA THR A 599 -13.08 0.20 0.71
C THR A 599 -11.74 -0.47 1.02
N ASP A 600 -11.75 -1.41 1.97
CA ASP A 600 -10.70 -2.43 2.00
C ASP A 600 -10.89 -3.36 0.80
N GLU A 601 -9.86 -4.11 0.44
CA GLU A 601 -9.98 -5.16 -0.57
C GLU A 601 -10.89 -6.28 -0.05
N VAL A 602 -11.84 -6.71 -0.88
CA VAL A 602 -12.84 -7.74 -0.55
C VAL A 602 -12.64 -8.94 -1.46
N GLY A 603 -12.72 -10.15 -0.90
CA GLY A 603 -12.58 -11.39 -1.67
C GLY A 603 -11.14 -11.87 -1.86
N GLU A 604 -10.21 -11.30 -1.10
CA GLU A 604 -8.81 -11.71 -1.15
C GLU A 604 -8.62 -13.20 -0.80
N GLY A 605 -7.79 -13.90 -1.58
CA GLY A 605 -7.58 -15.34 -1.45
C GLY A 605 -8.74 -16.20 -1.99
N THR A 606 -9.77 -15.58 -2.57
CA THR A 606 -10.84 -16.27 -3.30
C THR A 606 -10.64 -16.10 -4.81
N PRO A 607 -11.37 -16.83 -5.68
CA PRO A 607 -11.25 -16.67 -7.14
C PRO A 607 -11.65 -15.31 -7.70
N THR A 608 -12.18 -14.41 -6.86
CA THR A 608 -12.60 -13.05 -7.24
C THR A 608 -12.29 -12.06 -6.12
N ALA A 609 -11.70 -10.92 -6.46
CA ALA A 609 -11.45 -9.84 -5.50
C ALA A 609 -11.86 -8.49 -6.08
N HIS A 610 -12.15 -7.51 -5.24
CA HIS A 610 -12.37 -6.14 -5.70
C HIS A 610 -12.02 -5.11 -4.64
N GLN A 611 -11.64 -3.93 -5.09
CA GLN A 611 -11.46 -2.77 -4.24
C GLN A 611 -12.03 -1.53 -4.93
N LYS A 612 -12.73 -0.72 -4.15
CA LYS A 612 -13.23 0.58 -4.62
C LYS A 612 -12.24 1.67 -4.28
N PHE A 613 -12.17 2.62 -5.19
CA PHE A 613 -11.42 3.86 -5.08
C PHE A 613 -12.39 5.03 -5.22
N ARG A 614 -11.89 6.25 -5.03
CA ARG A 614 -12.72 7.47 -5.07
C ARG A 614 -13.44 7.60 -6.41
N ASN A 615 -12.73 7.34 -7.51
CA ASN A 615 -13.21 7.57 -8.87
C ASN A 615 -13.36 6.28 -9.67
N GLY A 616 -13.28 5.11 -9.04
CA GLY A 616 -13.37 3.85 -9.77
C GLY A 616 -13.37 2.60 -8.90
N LEU A 617 -13.30 1.46 -9.55
CA LEU A 617 -13.29 0.13 -8.97
C LEU A 617 -12.30 -0.73 -9.75
N MET A 618 -11.48 -1.50 -9.05
CA MET A 618 -10.69 -2.56 -9.67
C MET A 618 -11.23 -3.90 -9.19
N ALA A 619 -11.44 -4.82 -10.13
CA ALA A 619 -11.89 -6.17 -9.87
C ALA A 619 -10.87 -7.15 -10.42
N TRP A 620 -10.57 -8.19 -9.67
CA TRP A 620 -9.69 -9.27 -10.08
C TRP A 620 -10.48 -10.58 -10.16
N THR A 621 -10.19 -11.40 -11.16
CA THR A 621 -10.65 -12.79 -11.23
C THR A 621 -9.48 -13.72 -11.54
N ALA A 622 -9.57 -14.97 -11.08
CA ALA A 622 -8.52 -15.96 -11.33
C ALA A 622 -8.31 -16.26 -12.82
N SER A 623 -9.35 -16.11 -13.65
CA SER A 623 -9.31 -16.41 -15.08
C SER A 623 -9.05 -15.21 -15.98
N GLY A 624 -9.15 -13.97 -15.47
CA GLY A 624 -9.16 -12.76 -16.32
C GLY A 624 -8.36 -11.60 -15.77
N GLY A 625 -7.52 -11.82 -14.75
CA GLY A 625 -6.65 -10.77 -14.21
C GLY A 625 -7.42 -9.61 -13.59
N VAL A 626 -6.80 -8.42 -13.56
CA VAL A 626 -7.41 -7.20 -13.03
C VAL A 626 -8.10 -6.44 -14.14
N LYS A 627 -9.41 -6.21 -14.00
CA LYS A 627 -10.16 -5.24 -14.80
C LYS A 627 -10.37 -3.96 -13.99
N SER A 628 -10.07 -2.83 -14.61
CA SER A 628 -10.10 -1.52 -13.94
C SER A 628 -11.19 -0.65 -14.54
N TYR A 629 -12.06 -0.11 -13.68
CA TYR A 629 -13.26 0.61 -14.08
C TYR A 629 -13.28 2.01 -13.48
N LEU A 630 -13.45 3.04 -14.30
CA LEU A 630 -13.68 4.40 -13.81
C LEU A 630 -15.17 4.66 -13.65
N PHE A 631 -15.53 5.38 -12.59
CA PHE A 631 -16.90 5.81 -12.30
C PHE A 631 -17.26 7.02 -13.16
N ARG A 632 -17.60 6.74 -14.42
CA ARG A 632 -18.01 7.72 -15.43
C ARG A 632 -19.22 7.24 -16.23
N GLY A 633 -19.80 8.13 -17.02
CA GLY A 633 -20.92 7.81 -17.91
C GLY A 633 -22.19 7.40 -17.19
N GLU A 634 -23.03 6.66 -17.91
CA GLU A 634 -24.40 6.36 -17.54
C GLU A 634 -24.51 5.29 -16.44
N CYS A 635 -23.57 4.34 -16.37
CA CYS A 635 -23.53 3.38 -15.27
C CYS A 635 -23.30 4.08 -13.92
N GLN A 636 -22.58 5.21 -13.89
CA GLN A 636 -22.40 5.98 -12.67
C GLN A 636 -23.69 6.65 -12.19
N ASN A 637 -24.62 6.97 -13.10
CA ASN A 637 -25.94 7.49 -12.74
C ASN A 637 -26.80 6.46 -11.99
N LEU A 638 -26.51 5.15 -12.16
CA LEU A 638 -27.11 4.09 -11.36
C LEU A 638 -26.57 4.07 -9.93
N ASN A 639 -25.30 4.44 -9.73
CA ASN A 639 -24.63 4.39 -8.43
C ASN A 639 -24.97 5.56 -7.52
N ASN A 640 -25.12 6.76 -8.09
CA ASN A 640 -25.40 7.99 -7.35
C ASN A 640 -26.90 8.29 -7.18
N GLY A 641 -27.78 7.34 -7.56
CA GLY A 641 -29.22 7.47 -7.40
C GLY A 641 -29.88 8.43 -8.39
N ARG A 642 -29.21 8.81 -9.48
CA ARG A 642 -29.77 9.69 -10.51
C ARG A 642 -30.74 8.97 -11.45
N SER A 643 -30.70 7.63 -11.51
CA SER A 643 -31.68 6.83 -12.26
C SER A 643 -33.09 6.98 -11.69
N VAL A 644 -34.03 7.40 -12.53
CA VAL A 644 -35.47 7.41 -12.23
C VAL A 644 -36.01 6.00 -12.14
N GLN A 645 -35.48 5.11 -12.97
CA GLN A 645 -35.93 3.73 -13.06
C GLN A 645 -35.18 2.83 -12.06
N PRO A 646 -35.88 1.94 -11.34
CA PRO A 646 -35.25 1.05 -10.36
C PRO A 646 -34.40 -0.01 -11.07
N THR A 647 -33.22 -0.28 -10.51
CA THR A 647 -32.36 -1.39 -10.97
C THR A 647 -32.73 -2.73 -10.34
N HIS A 648 -33.54 -2.73 -9.27
CA HIS A 648 -33.89 -3.92 -8.47
C HIS A 648 -32.69 -4.74 -7.99
N ASN A 649 -31.54 -4.09 -7.79
CA ASN A 649 -30.28 -4.75 -7.41
C ASN A 649 -29.83 -5.86 -8.37
N ALA A 650 -30.25 -5.79 -9.64
CA ALA A 650 -29.85 -6.75 -10.67
C ALA A 650 -28.32 -6.86 -10.77
N ALA A 651 -27.84 -8.05 -11.12
CA ALA A 651 -26.42 -8.26 -11.33
C ALA A 651 -25.93 -7.49 -12.57
N ARG A 652 -26.79 -7.37 -13.58
CA ARG A 652 -26.57 -6.58 -14.79
C ARG A 652 -27.75 -5.67 -15.08
N VAL A 653 -27.44 -4.47 -15.53
CA VAL A 653 -28.40 -3.50 -16.05
C VAL A 653 -27.88 -3.03 -17.40
N SER A 654 -28.65 -3.26 -18.46
CA SER A 654 -28.39 -2.68 -19.76
C SER A 654 -29.26 -1.45 -19.96
N LEU A 655 -28.64 -0.34 -20.31
CA LEU A 655 -29.29 0.91 -20.60
C LEU A 655 -29.49 1.01 -22.11
N THR A 656 -30.69 1.35 -22.57
CA THR A 656 -30.94 1.69 -23.97
C THR A 656 -31.50 3.10 -24.04
N ILE A 657 -30.66 4.03 -24.47
CA ILE A 657 -30.90 5.45 -24.29
C ILE A 657 -30.99 6.13 -25.65
N ALA A 658 -32.08 6.85 -25.90
CA ALA A 658 -32.16 7.83 -26.99
C ALA A 658 -31.94 9.25 -26.41
N GLU A 659 -31.34 10.15 -27.20
CA GLU A 659 -31.13 11.55 -26.76
C GLU A 659 -32.44 12.35 -26.75
N GLY A 660 -33.37 12.00 -27.64
CA GLY A 660 -34.68 12.65 -27.72
C GLY A 660 -35.82 11.73 -28.13
N TYR A 661 -37.03 12.26 -27.97
CA TYR A 661 -38.24 11.64 -28.52
C TYR A 661 -38.24 11.66 -30.05
N GLY A 662 -38.89 10.67 -30.67
CA GLY A 662 -38.98 10.58 -32.14
C GLY A 662 -37.73 10.04 -32.83
N GLN A 663 -36.71 9.65 -32.06
CA GLN A 663 -35.45 9.11 -32.57
C GLN A 663 -35.42 7.60 -32.44
N SER A 664 -35.13 6.91 -33.54
CA SER A 664 -34.90 5.46 -33.55
C SER A 664 -33.45 5.08 -33.26
N ALA A 665 -32.51 6.03 -33.37
CA ALA A 665 -31.12 5.85 -32.94
C ALA A 665 -31.04 5.90 -31.41
N SER A 666 -30.21 5.03 -30.85
CA SER A 666 -30.01 4.91 -29.40
C SER A 666 -28.62 4.34 -29.10
N THR A 667 -28.21 4.42 -27.84
CA THR A 667 -26.99 3.77 -27.33
C THR A 667 -27.38 2.65 -26.38
N PHE A 668 -26.80 1.48 -26.57
CA PHE A 668 -26.89 0.35 -25.66
C PHE A 668 -25.64 0.30 -24.77
N ILE A 669 -25.80 0.45 -23.47
CA ILE A 669 -24.70 0.49 -22.50
C ILE A 669 -24.91 -0.61 -21.49
N ASN A 670 -23.97 -1.54 -21.39
CA ASN A 670 -24.10 -2.67 -20.51
C ASN A 670 -23.32 -2.45 -19.20
N CYS A 671 -24.04 -2.38 -18.09
CA CYS A 671 -23.48 -2.16 -16.75
C CYS A 671 -23.52 -3.46 -15.92
N VAL A 672 -22.41 -3.81 -15.29
CA VAL A 672 -22.30 -4.96 -14.37
C VAL A 672 -22.09 -4.49 -12.93
N ARG A 673 -22.71 -5.19 -11.99
CA ARG A 673 -22.67 -4.82 -10.57
C ARG A 673 -21.56 -5.57 -9.83
N ILE A 674 -20.47 -4.88 -9.50
CA ILE A 674 -19.32 -5.41 -8.78
C ILE A 674 -19.20 -4.71 -7.43
N GLY A 675 -19.11 -5.48 -6.33
CA GLY A 675 -19.02 -4.91 -4.98
C GLY A 675 -20.18 -3.99 -4.61
N GLY A 676 -21.34 -4.16 -5.26
CA GLY A 676 -22.51 -3.30 -5.09
C GLY A 676 -22.55 -2.03 -5.94
N SER A 677 -21.54 -1.75 -6.77
CA SER A 677 -21.49 -0.62 -7.71
C SER A 677 -21.60 -1.11 -9.15
N TYR A 678 -22.37 -0.42 -9.98
CA TYR A 678 -22.45 -0.63 -11.42
C TYR A 678 -21.26 0.01 -12.12
N VAL A 679 -20.57 -0.77 -12.95
CA VAL A 679 -19.49 -0.31 -13.82
C VAL A 679 -19.81 -0.72 -15.24
N GLU A 680 -19.34 0.06 -16.21
CA GLU A 680 -19.54 -0.25 -17.62
C GLU A 680 -18.67 -1.45 -18.02
N GLU A 681 -19.29 -2.41 -18.70
CA GLU A 681 -18.60 -3.57 -19.28
C GLU A 681 -18.33 -3.36 -20.78
N TRP A 682 -19.30 -2.80 -21.51
CA TRP A 682 -19.20 -2.43 -22.93
C TRP A 682 -20.39 -1.55 -23.34
N ARG A 683 -20.27 -0.89 -24.48
CA ARG A 683 -21.33 -0.08 -25.10
C ARG A 683 -21.32 -0.23 -26.62
N THR A 684 -22.44 0.05 -27.26
CA THR A 684 -22.58 0.07 -28.72
C THR A 684 -23.76 0.96 -29.17
N SER A 685 -23.84 1.28 -30.46
CA SER A 685 -25.02 1.87 -31.07
C SER A 685 -26.15 0.84 -31.22
N SER A 686 -27.39 1.28 -31.07
CA SER A 686 -28.58 0.43 -31.16
C SER A 686 -29.72 1.13 -31.87
N ARG A 687 -30.68 0.36 -32.37
CA ARG A 687 -31.95 0.90 -32.88
C ARG A 687 -33.10 0.51 -31.97
N VAL A 688 -34.08 1.40 -31.88
CA VAL A 688 -35.35 1.20 -31.18
C VAL A 688 -36.51 1.33 -32.17
N GLY A 689 -37.74 1.43 -31.66
CA GLY A 689 -38.92 1.66 -32.48
C GLY A 689 -38.73 2.80 -33.48
N ALA A 690 -39.27 2.69 -34.69
CA ALA A 690 -39.10 3.68 -35.74
C ALA A 690 -39.65 5.07 -35.36
N SER A 691 -40.63 5.13 -34.44
CA SER A 691 -41.13 6.38 -33.85
C SER A 691 -40.39 6.78 -32.55
N GLY A 692 -39.33 6.06 -32.18
CA GLY A 692 -38.56 6.22 -30.96
C GLY A 692 -39.29 5.72 -29.70
N PHE A 693 -38.90 6.23 -28.54
CA PHE A 693 -39.57 5.91 -27.28
C PHE A 693 -40.92 6.62 -27.13
N LYS A 694 -41.92 5.95 -26.53
CA LYS A 694 -43.23 6.56 -26.25
C LYS A 694 -43.13 7.60 -25.14
N LYS A 695 -43.82 8.74 -25.28
CA LYS A 695 -43.97 9.72 -24.20
C LYS A 695 -44.83 9.16 -23.04
N PRO A 696 -44.63 9.62 -21.79
CA PRO A 696 -45.53 9.32 -20.68
C PRO A 696 -46.99 9.57 -21.05
N GLY A 697 -47.87 8.63 -20.70
CA GLY A 697 -49.31 8.71 -21.01
C GLY A 697 -49.69 8.37 -22.45
N VAL A 698 -48.72 8.23 -23.38
CA VAL A 698 -49.00 7.73 -24.73
C VAL A 698 -49.12 6.21 -24.68
N PRO A 699 -50.27 5.62 -25.08
CA PRO A 699 -50.38 4.19 -25.20
C PRO A 699 -49.36 3.69 -26.23
N SER A 700 -48.63 2.62 -25.90
CA SER A 700 -47.82 1.94 -26.92
C SER A 700 -48.70 1.45 -28.07
N GLY A 701 -49.94 1.06 -27.71
CA GLY A 701 -50.94 0.52 -28.60
C GLY A 701 -50.46 -0.73 -29.33
N HIS A 702 -51.14 -1.03 -30.42
CA HIS A 702 -50.68 -2.04 -31.38
C HIS A 702 -49.34 -1.61 -32.00
N THR A 703 -48.53 -2.55 -32.51
CA THR A 703 -47.27 -2.30 -33.24
C THR A 703 -47.32 -1.21 -34.32
N GLN A 704 -48.51 -0.79 -34.76
CA GLN A 704 -48.75 0.28 -35.73
C GLN A 704 -48.16 1.65 -35.35
N TYR A 705 -47.95 1.94 -34.06
CA TYR A 705 -47.41 3.23 -33.64
C TYR A 705 -45.88 3.26 -33.59
N LEU A 706 -45.23 2.09 -33.76
CA LEU A 706 -43.78 1.93 -33.88
C LEU A 706 -42.98 2.53 -32.70
N TYR A 707 -43.58 2.59 -31.50
CA TYR A 707 -42.92 3.12 -30.30
C TYR A 707 -42.31 2.02 -29.44
N SER A 708 -41.10 2.27 -28.95
CA SER A 708 -40.52 1.49 -27.86
C SER A 708 -41.10 1.92 -26.50
N PRO A 709 -41.35 0.98 -25.57
CA PRO A 709 -41.77 1.33 -24.21
C PRO A 709 -40.63 2.00 -23.44
N GLN A 710 -40.98 2.74 -22.39
CA GLN A 710 -40.03 3.29 -21.44
C GLN A 710 -40.20 2.65 -20.07
N GLY A 711 -39.10 2.26 -19.44
CA GLY A 711 -39.12 1.68 -18.10
C GLY A 711 -37.94 0.77 -17.82
N SER A 712 -38.02 0.06 -16.70
CA SER A 712 -37.08 -0.99 -16.28
C SER A 712 -37.77 -2.33 -16.37
N TYR A 713 -37.21 -3.27 -17.12
CA TYR A 713 -37.80 -4.58 -17.38
C TYR A 713 -36.79 -5.68 -17.17
N SER A 714 -37.18 -6.74 -16.49
CA SER A 714 -36.39 -7.95 -16.36
C SER A 714 -36.29 -8.71 -17.68
N VAL A 715 -35.23 -9.50 -17.82
CA VAL A 715 -35.11 -10.54 -18.84
C VAL A 715 -35.07 -11.90 -18.14
N THR A 716 -35.81 -12.87 -18.68
CA THR A 716 -35.94 -14.21 -18.08
C THR A 716 -35.79 -15.34 -19.08
N GLU A 717 -36.04 -15.05 -20.36
CA GLU A 717 -36.02 -16.04 -21.42
C GLU A 717 -35.52 -15.42 -22.72
N SER A 718 -35.10 -16.29 -23.63
CA SER A 718 -34.48 -15.98 -24.90
C SER A 718 -34.91 -16.99 -25.94
N PHE A 719 -34.70 -16.67 -27.21
CA PHE A 719 -35.06 -17.50 -28.34
C PHE A 719 -34.09 -17.28 -29.51
N GLY A 720 -34.20 -18.12 -30.53
CA GLY A 720 -33.46 -17.94 -31.77
C GLY A 720 -33.38 -19.21 -32.60
N VAL A 721 -32.54 -19.21 -33.62
CA VAL A 721 -32.26 -20.38 -34.47
C VAL A 721 -31.14 -21.25 -33.92
N TYR A 722 -30.26 -20.71 -33.05
CA TYR A 722 -29.21 -21.45 -32.32
C TYR A 722 -28.95 -20.85 -30.93
N ASN A 723 -28.50 -21.66 -29.97
CA ASN A 723 -28.16 -21.19 -28.63
C ASN A 723 -26.67 -20.81 -28.55
N PRO A 724 -26.31 -19.55 -28.27
CA PRO A 724 -24.92 -19.10 -28.19
C PRO A 724 -24.21 -19.45 -26.87
N GLY A 725 -24.84 -20.24 -25.99
CA GLY A 725 -24.36 -20.57 -24.65
C GLY A 725 -25.00 -19.75 -23.54
N THR A 726 -26.29 -19.39 -23.68
CA THR A 726 -26.98 -18.56 -22.69
C THR A 726 -27.39 -19.32 -21.42
N ALA A 727 -27.37 -18.62 -20.28
CA ALA A 727 -27.96 -19.09 -19.02
C ALA A 727 -29.46 -18.78 -18.89
N LEU A 728 -30.03 -17.98 -19.80
CA LEU A 728 -31.47 -17.74 -19.85
C LEU A 728 -32.20 -18.99 -20.36
N SER A 729 -33.48 -19.14 -20.01
CA SER A 729 -34.33 -20.14 -20.68
C SER A 729 -34.30 -19.89 -22.19
N TYR A 730 -33.93 -20.90 -22.98
CA TYR A 730 -33.74 -20.75 -24.42
C TYR A 730 -34.78 -21.54 -25.21
N ARG A 731 -35.44 -20.88 -26.16
CA ARG A 731 -36.39 -21.49 -27.08
C ARG A 731 -35.85 -21.51 -28.51
N GLN A 732 -35.63 -22.70 -29.04
CA GLN A 732 -35.35 -22.83 -30.46
C GLN A 732 -36.61 -22.58 -31.28
N LEU A 733 -36.53 -21.60 -32.18
CA LEU A 733 -37.62 -21.27 -33.09
C LEU A 733 -37.77 -22.36 -34.17
N ASN A 734 -39.00 -22.56 -34.61
CA ASN A 734 -39.37 -23.52 -35.64
C ASN A 734 -40.51 -22.93 -36.51
N PRO A 735 -40.89 -23.53 -37.66
CA PRO A 735 -41.90 -22.97 -38.57
C PRO A 735 -43.27 -22.61 -37.94
N SER A 736 -43.62 -23.21 -36.81
CA SER A 736 -44.86 -22.95 -36.07
C SER A 736 -44.72 -21.87 -34.99
N SER A 737 -43.52 -21.36 -34.71
CA SER A 737 -43.27 -20.39 -33.64
C SER A 737 -44.00 -19.06 -33.87
N ARG A 738 -44.90 -18.69 -32.96
CA ARG A 738 -45.66 -17.43 -32.98
C ARG A 738 -45.58 -16.69 -31.64
N TRP A 739 -45.74 -15.37 -31.70
CA TRP A 739 -45.99 -14.54 -30.52
C TRP A 739 -47.36 -13.87 -30.64
N GLY A 740 -48.20 -14.02 -29.61
CA GLY A 740 -49.59 -13.55 -29.66
C GLY A 740 -49.70 -12.03 -29.61
N GLY A 741 -50.27 -11.45 -30.66
CA GLY A 741 -50.68 -10.04 -30.71
C GLY A 741 -52.20 -9.88 -30.65
N ARG A 742 -52.96 -10.93 -30.96
CA ARG A 742 -54.43 -10.92 -30.87
C ARG A 742 -54.90 -10.83 -29.43
N LEU A 743 -55.92 -10.01 -29.20
CA LEU A 743 -56.56 -9.93 -27.90
C LEU A 743 -57.13 -11.31 -27.52
N GLY A 744 -56.84 -11.75 -26.30
CA GLY A 744 -57.26 -13.06 -25.83
C GLY A 744 -56.23 -13.72 -24.91
N THR A 745 -56.40 -15.02 -24.70
CA THR A 745 -55.60 -15.80 -23.73
C THR A 745 -54.12 -15.94 -24.10
N LEU A 746 -53.80 -15.83 -25.39
CA LEU A 746 -52.46 -15.92 -25.97
C LEU A 746 -51.76 -14.56 -26.14
N TYR A 747 -52.44 -13.45 -25.87
CA TYR A 747 -51.86 -12.11 -26.02
C TYR A 747 -50.57 -11.96 -25.20
N ASN A 748 -49.53 -11.44 -25.85
CA ASN A 748 -48.17 -11.28 -25.35
C ASN A 748 -47.51 -12.56 -24.80
N LYS A 749 -47.81 -13.71 -25.43
CA LYS A 749 -47.23 -15.01 -25.10
C LYS A 749 -46.77 -15.75 -26.35
N TYR A 750 -45.75 -16.58 -26.18
CA TYR A 750 -45.39 -17.57 -27.17
C TYR A 750 -46.49 -18.63 -27.35
N PHE A 751 -46.72 -19.06 -28.59
CA PHE A 751 -47.53 -20.23 -28.90
C PHE A 751 -47.10 -20.84 -30.25
N GLU A 752 -47.59 -22.05 -30.54
CA GLU A 752 -47.33 -22.74 -31.81
C GLU A 752 -48.55 -22.66 -32.73
N SER A 753 -48.36 -22.24 -33.97
CA SER A 753 -49.38 -22.30 -35.03
C SER A 753 -48.74 -22.21 -36.42
N THR A 754 -49.28 -22.96 -37.37
CA THR A 754 -48.89 -22.85 -38.79
C THR A 754 -49.58 -21.68 -39.50
N GLY A 755 -50.67 -21.15 -38.93
CA GLY A 755 -51.41 -20.02 -39.50
C GLY A 755 -50.68 -18.68 -39.33
N TYR A 756 -50.93 -17.76 -40.26
CA TYR A 756 -50.62 -16.35 -40.11
C TYR A 756 -51.93 -15.59 -39.88
N THR A 757 -52.04 -14.93 -38.73
CA THR A 757 -53.19 -14.08 -38.42
C THR A 757 -52.66 -12.80 -37.82
N TRP A 758 -52.74 -11.71 -38.58
CA TRP A 758 -52.40 -10.41 -38.04
C TRP A 758 -53.27 -10.13 -36.81
N PRO A 759 -52.68 -9.69 -35.68
CA PRO A 759 -51.30 -9.23 -35.53
C PRO A 759 -50.30 -10.16 -34.84
N ASP A 760 -50.57 -11.46 -34.77
CA ASP A 760 -49.60 -12.39 -34.18
C ASP A 760 -48.28 -12.35 -34.97
N GLU A 761 -47.16 -12.24 -34.27
CA GLU A 761 -45.84 -12.21 -34.90
C GLU A 761 -45.43 -13.61 -35.34
N ASN A 762 -45.06 -13.74 -36.61
CA ASN A 762 -44.45 -14.95 -37.14
C ASN A 762 -42.97 -14.95 -36.81
N MET A 763 -42.62 -15.48 -35.64
CA MET A 763 -41.25 -15.45 -35.14
C MET A 763 -40.28 -16.19 -36.07
N TRP A 764 -40.73 -17.28 -36.70
CA TRP A 764 -39.90 -18.02 -37.65
C TRP A 764 -39.61 -17.22 -38.91
N TYR A 765 -40.61 -16.55 -39.46
CA TYR A 765 -40.41 -15.66 -40.61
C TYR A 765 -39.35 -14.59 -40.29
N PHE A 766 -39.46 -13.94 -39.13
CA PHE A 766 -38.49 -12.94 -38.68
C PHE A 766 -37.10 -13.52 -38.37
N ALA A 767 -37.03 -14.79 -37.96
CA ALA A 767 -35.76 -15.47 -37.79
C ALA A 767 -35.07 -15.72 -39.14
N GLN A 768 -35.85 -16.03 -40.19
CA GLN A 768 -35.33 -16.21 -41.54
C GLN A 768 -34.99 -14.88 -42.22
N SER A 769 -35.64 -13.77 -41.85
CA SER A 769 -35.32 -12.42 -42.36
C SER A 769 -34.16 -11.73 -41.63
N GLY A 770 -33.65 -12.33 -40.55
CA GLY A 770 -32.49 -11.84 -39.80
C GLY A 770 -32.80 -11.32 -38.40
N ASP A 771 -33.99 -10.74 -38.18
CA ASP A 771 -34.36 -10.06 -36.93
C ASP A 771 -34.30 -11.00 -35.72
N TYR A 772 -34.92 -12.17 -35.81
CA TYR A 772 -35.09 -13.10 -34.68
C TYR A 772 -34.15 -14.31 -34.76
N ARG A 773 -33.02 -14.14 -35.45
CA ARG A 773 -31.96 -15.16 -35.44
C ARG A 773 -31.48 -15.43 -34.02
N LEU A 774 -31.36 -14.37 -33.23
CA LEU A 774 -31.21 -14.39 -31.77
C LEU A 774 -32.10 -13.32 -31.17
N GLY A 775 -32.68 -13.59 -30.00
CA GLY A 775 -33.47 -12.62 -29.27
C GLY A 775 -33.62 -12.93 -27.78
N VAL A 776 -33.80 -11.88 -26.99
CA VAL A 776 -34.09 -11.93 -25.56
C VAL A 776 -35.43 -11.27 -25.29
N VAL A 777 -36.26 -11.93 -24.48
CA VAL A 777 -37.57 -11.41 -24.12
C VAL A 777 -37.44 -10.35 -23.04
N ILE A 778 -37.93 -9.14 -23.36
CA ILE A 778 -38.05 -8.04 -22.42
C ILE A 778 -39.43 -8.16 -21.77
N ASN A 779 -39.49 -8.22 -20.44
CA ASN A 779 -40.72 -8.46 -19.70
C ASN A 779 -41.64 -7.23 -19.61
N TYR A 780 -41.80 -6.53 -20.72
CA TYR A 780 -42.77 -5.46 -20.89
C TYR A 780 -44.19 -6.04 -21.05
N ASN A 781 -45.13 -5.53 -20.24
CA ASN A 781 -46.54 -5.93 -20.27
C ASN A 781 -46.74 -7.45 -20.09
N ARG A 782 -45.92 -8.08 -19.24
CA ARG A 782 -45.98 -9.52 -18.95
C ARG A 782 -45.25 -9.88 -17.64
N PRO A 783 -45.54 -11.05 -17.05
CA PRO A 783 -44.80 -11.54 -15.90
C PRO A 783 -43.31 -11.74 -16.21
N PRO A 784 -42.43 -11.57 -15.20
CA PRO A 784 -42.75 -11.32 -13.80
C PRO A 784 -42.99 -9.85 -13.45
N ASP A 785 -42.68 -8.89 -14.32
CA ASP A 785 -42.74 -7.46 -13.95
C ASP A 785 -44.16 -6.89 -13.89
N SER A 786 -45.11 -7.42 -14.68
CA SER A 786 -46.51 -7.00 -14.60
C SER A 786 -47.49 -8.11 -15.00
N SER A 787 -48.77 -7.94 -14.67
CA SER A 787 -49.81 -8.68 -15.36
C SER A 787 -49.90 -8.23 -16.83
N ILE A 788 -50.42 -9.12 -17.69
CA ILE A 788 -50.64 -8.79 -19.10
C ILE A 788 -51.89 -7.92 -19.21
N VAL A 789 -51.72 -6.71 -19.73
CA VAL A 789 -52.81 -5.79 -20.09
C VAL A 789 -53.02 -5.86 -21.60
N GLN A 790 -54.19 -6.33 -21.99
CA GLN A 790 -54.61 -6.48 -23.39
C GLN A 790 -54.54 -5.11 -24.10
N GLY A 791 -53.91 -5.06 -25.28
CA GLY A 791 -53.75 -3.84 -26.07
C GLY A 791 -52.63 -2.88 -25.62
N ASN A 792 -51.90 -3.18 -24.54
CA ASN A 792 -50.83 -2.32 -24.02
C ASN A 792 -49.44 -2.62 -24.65
N GLY A 793 -49.41 -3.07 -25.91
CA GLY A 793 -48.22 -3.55 -26.62
C GLY A 793 -47.89 -5.03 -26.32
N PHE A 794 -47.13 -5.66 -27.20
CA PHE A 794 -46.70 -7.07 -27.11
C PHE A 794 -45.37 -7.26 -27.87
N ALA A 795 -44.72 -8.42 -27.71
CA ALA A 795 -43.53 -8.81 -28.46
C ALA A 795 -42.36 -7.80 -28.41
N ILE A 796 -42.06 -7.26 -27.22
CA ILE A 796 -40.90 -6.36 -27.06
C ILE A 796 -39.68 -7.21 -26.71
N PHE A 797 -38.69 -7.18 -27.60
CA PHE A 797 -37.48 -7.99 -27.51
C PHE A 797 -36.22 -7.13 -27.63
N LEU A 798 -35.08 -7.69 -27.21
CA LEU A 798 -33.76 -7.33 -27.69
C LEU A 798 -33.39 -8.36 -28.76
N HIS A 799 -33.15 -7.98 -30.00
CA HIS A 799 -32.93 -8.94 -31.09
C HIS A 799 -31.86 -8.51 -32.10
N ALA A 800 -31.49 -9.43 -33.00
CA ALA A 800 -30.47 -9.22 -34.04
C ALA A 800 -31.01 -8.35 -35.19
N ASN A 801 -30.15 -7.97 -36.15
CA ASN A 801 -30.45 -7.06 -37.27
C ASN A 801 -30.70 -5.61 -36.82
N LYS A 802 -29.63 -4.81 -36.75
CA LYS A 802 -29.61 -3.43 -36.22
C LYS A 802 -30.35 -2.41 -37.12
N VAL A 803 -31.67 -2.53 -37.19
CA VAL A 803 -32.57 -1.63 -37.95
C VAL A 803 -33.69 -1.09 -37.07
N PRO A 804 -34.29 0.08 -37.38
CA PRO A 804 -35.47 0.59 -36.68
C PRO A 804 -36.60 -0.45 -36.64
N THR A 805 -37.17 -0.66 -35.46
CA THR A 805 -38.12 -1.75 -35.21
C THR A 805 -39.55 -1.23 -35.04
N ALA A 806 -40.52 -2.11 -34.74
CA ALA A 806 -41.84 -1.69 -34.29
C ALA A 806 -41.91 -1.31 -32.79
N GLY A 807 -40.83 -1.51 -32.03
CA GLY A 807 -40.79 -1.24 -30.59
C GLY A 807 -39.71 -1.99 -29.81
N CYS A 808 -39.11 -3.02 -30.41
CA CYS A 808 -37.96 -3.75 -29.90
C CYS A 808 -36.68 -2.91 -29.87
N ILE A 809 -35.67 -3.43 -29.18
CA ILE A 809 -34.28 -2.99 -29.30
C ILE A 809 -33.61 -3.93 -30.31
N SER A 810 -32.87 -3.39 -31.26
CA SER A 810 -32.08 -4.18 -32.20
C SER A 810 -30.60 -3.80 -32.18
N LEU A 811 -29.78 -4.84 -32.24
CA LEU A 811 -28.31 -4.82 -32.24
C LEU A 811 -27.79 -5.71 -33.37
N HIS A 812 -26.47 -5.70 -33.61
CA HIS A 812 -25.86 -6.75 -34.44
C HIS A 812 -25.95 -8.11 -33.76
N GLU A 813 -25.99 -9.18 -34.55
CA GLU A 813 -26.16 -10.55 -34.03
C GLU A 813 -25.07 -10.94 -33.04
N HIS A 814 -23.81 -10.56 -33.29
CA HIS A 814 -22.69 -10.85 -32.39
C HIS A 814 -22.83 -10.16 -31.03
N GLU A 815 -23.42 -8.96 -30.98
CA GLU A 815 -23.67 -8.20 -29.75
C GLU A 815 -24.81 -8.82 -28.94
N VAL A 816 -25.88 -9.29 -29.61
CA VAL A 816 -26.96 -10.06 -28.98
C VAL A 816 -26.40 -11.37 -28.42
N ALA A 817 -25.55 -12.07 -29.18
CA ALA A 817 -24.88 -13.28 -28.70
C ALA A 817 -24.01 -12.99 -27.45
N ARG A 818 -23.22 -11.91 -27.47
CA ARG A 818 -22.42 -11.44 -26.32
C ARG A 818 -23.29 -11.16 -25.09
N TYR A 819 -24.40 -10.46 -25.27
CA TYR A 819 -25.37 -10.22 -24.20
C TYR A 819 -25.96 -11.54 -23.68
N MET A 820 -26.40 -12.44 -24.56
CA MET A 820 -27.02 -13.71 -24.19
C MET A 820 -26.07 -14.63 -23.42
N ARG A 821 -24.78 -14.69 -23.77
CA ARG A 821 -23.77 -15.50 -23.05
C ARG A 821 -23.58 -15.07 -21.60
N THR A 822 -23.78 -13.78 -21.32
CA THR A 822 -23.47 -13.18 -20.02
C THR A 822 -24.70 -12.84 -19.18
N ALA A 823 -25.88 -12.74 -19.80
CA ALA A 823 -27.14 -12.45 -19.15
C ALA A 823 -27.64 -13.63 -18.30
N ARG A 824 -28.26 -13.29 -17.16
CA ARG A 824 -28.87 -14.23 -16.21
C ARG A 824 -30.33 -13.86 -15.96
N PRO A 825 -31.19 -14.82 -15.57
CA PRO A 825 -32.57 -14.51 -15.23
C PRO A 825 -32.63 -13.47 -14.10
N GLY A 826 -33.36 -12.38 -14.33
CA GLY A 826 -33.49 -11.27 -13.38
C GLY A 826 -32.60 -10.05 -13.68
N ASP A 827 -31.68 -10.17 -14.63
CA ASP A 827 -31.01 -9.00 -15.23
C ASP A 827 -32.05 -8.06 -15.85
N ARG A 828 -31.72 -6.77 -15.97
CA ARG A 828 -32.69 -5.75 -16.40
C ARG A 828 -32.22 -4.93 -17.58
N ILE A 829 -33.17 -4.54 -18.41
CA ILE A 829 -33.02 -3.52 -19.43
C ILE A 829 -33.81 -2.28 -18.97
N ILE A 830 -33.10 -1.15 -18.83
CA ILE A 830 -33.69 0.16 -18.60
C ILE A 830 -33.63 0.91 -19.92
N MET A 831 -34.79 1.21 -20.48
CA MET A 831 -34.88 1.78 -21.83
C MET A 831 -35.76 3.05 -21.83
N GLY A 832 -35.34 4.08 -22.55
CA GLY A 832 -36.04 5.36 -22.60
C GLY A 832 -35.20 6.53 -23.14
N VAL A 833 -35.75 7.72 -23.05
CA VAL A 833 -35.06 8.97 -23.42
C VAL A 833 -34.18 9.43 -22.25
N ARG A 834 -32.97 9.93 -22.52
CA ARG A 834 -31.98 10.34 -21.50
C ARG A 834 -32.58 11.23 -20.41
N ALA A 835 -33.33 12.26 -20.82
CA ALA A 835 -33.97 13.23 -19.92
C ALA A 835 -35.01 12.61 -18.97
N ASP A 836 -35.59 11.46 -19.31
CA ASP A 836 -36.61 10.78 -18.51
C ASP A 836 -36.03 9.65 -17.66
N LEU A 837 -34.85 9.14 -18.04
CA LEU A 837 -34.16 8.08 -17.31
C LEU A 837 -33.29 8.62 -16.16
N PHE A 838 -32.75 9.84 -16.28
CA PHE A 838 -31.82 10.39 -15.31
C PHE A 838 -32.21 11.81 -14.84
N ARG A 839 -32.02 12.09 -13.55
CA ARG A 839 -32.20 13.41 -12.93
C ARG A 839 -30.87 14.03 -12.58
#